data_AF-A0A3P6E852-F1
#
_entry.id   AF-A0A3P6E852-F1
#
_cell.length_a   1.000
_cell.length_b   1.000
_cell.length_c   1.000
_cell.angle_alpha   90.00
_cell.angle_beta   90.00
_cell.angle_gamma   90.00
#
_symmetry.space_group_name_H-M   'P 1'
#
loop_
_entity.id
_entity.type
_entity.pdbx_description
1 polymer ?
#
loop_
_entity_poly.entity_id
_entity_poly.type
_entity_poly.pdbx_seq_one_letter_code
_entity_poly.pdbx_strand_id
1 'polypeptide(L)'
;MLPPELQPRLFRPHISSTSSSSEQASSSPNYSPHMSPASTRSFIDRRTSGATSRSSNSRFSPSSFAYNGRIALALVPCAAFLLDLGGAPVIATLTVGLLISYIVDSLDVKFGAFLGIWMSLITAQIAFFFSSSLLSSFNSLPLGLLAAFLCAETTFLIGCWTSLQFKWLQLENPSIVVALERLLFACAPFTASSLFAWATISAVGMSSSSYYFLVFACVFYWLFAIPRVSSFKTKQEAKYHGGEIPEDNYILGSLESSFLSLNLMFMPLLFHVASHYSVMFSSAASVSDLLLLFFLPFLFQLYASTRGGLWWVTKDSRQLQSIRIVNGAIAMVVIVICLEIRVVFRSFGKYIQVPPPLNYLLVTTTMLGGAAGAGASVLGMISSALSSAFFTALAVIVSSAGAIVVGFPLLFTPLPAVAGLYFARFFTKKSVPSYFAFVALGSLMVIWFVMHNYWDLNIWLAGMFLKSFCKLIVANIIIAMVIPGLVLLPSKFHFLTEAGMVAHALLLCYIEDRFFNYSTIYHYGMEDDVMYPSYMVILTTLIGLAVVRRLFADHRIGSKAVWILTCLYSAKLAMLFLSSKSIVWVAAPLLLAVSPPLLLYKEKSKSASKMKPWQGYAHALVVAISVWFCRETIFDALQWWNGRPPSDGLLLGFCIVLIGLACIPIVALHFSHVLSAKRSLVLVVATGCMFILMQPPMPMTWSYHSEMIKAARQSADDISIYGFMASKPTWPSWLLIVALLLILAAATSLIPIKYVVELRAFYSVAMGLALGVYISAEFFLQAAVLHALIVVTMVCASVFVIFTHFPSASSTKLLPWVFALLVALFPVTYLLEGQVRIKNDLGDNVAWGWEAREEDKKVTAMLAIEGARTSLLGLYAAIFMLIALLIKFELTSLLREKVSEKSGQSKTQGGASGMFPTRTRLMQQRRATSIQSFAIEKMSEEGAAWMPAVGNVATIVCFAICLILNIHISGGSSQAIFFLAPILLLLNQDSDLLSGFGDKQRYFPVTLAISTYLALSSLYVVWEEVWFGGNAGWGVEIGGREWFFAVKNLALLILTAPGHIIFNRYVWSYSTKNSDPSPMLTLPLSFAAVVITDVFQVRLLGVLGIVYSVAQYVISRQQHIKGLRYI
;
A
#
# COMPACT_ATOMS: atom_id res chain seq x y z
N MET A 1 25.75 15.10 12.46
CA MET A 1 26.68 15.08 11.31
C MET A 1 25.86 14.99 10.05
N LEU A 2 25.89 16.03 9.21
CA LEU A 2 25.29 16.00 7.87
C LEU A 2 26.04 14.96 7.02
N PRO A 3 25.40 14.29 6.05
CA PRO A 3 26.16 13.75 4.93
C PRO A 3 26.89 14.93 4.26
N PRO A 4 28.16 14.78 3.84
CA PRO A 4 28.97 15.86 3.26
C PRO A 4 28.35 16.50 2.00
N GLU A 5 27.29 15.90 1.46
CA GLU A 5 26.58 16.27 0.22
C GLU A 5 25.50 17.36 0.39
N LEU A 6 25.17 17.76 1.62
CA LEU A 6 24.16 18.78 1.92
C LEU A 6 24.73 20.06 2.55
N GLN A 7 26.04 20.17 2.69
CA GLN A 7 26.66 21.43 3.06
C GLN A 7 26.64 22.36 1.83
N PRO A 8 26.11 23.60 1.93
CA PRO A 8 26.42 24.60 0.92
C PRO A 8 27.93 24.73 0.86
N ARG A 9 28.52 24.79 -0.35
CA ARG A 9 29.90 25.27 -0.51
C ARG A 9 29.94 26.67 0.08
N LEU A 10 30.33 26.79 1.34
CA LEU A 10 30.55 28.06 2.01
C LEU A 10 31.64 28.76 1.21
N PHE A 11 31.27 29.84 0.53
CA PHE A 11 32.22 30.77 -0.06
C PHE A 11 33.06 31.32 1.09
N ARG A 12 34.30 30.85 1.21
CA ARG A 12 35.26 31.42 2.15
C ARG A 12 35.80 32.68 1.47
N PRO A 13 35.57 33.90 2.00
CA PRO A 13 36.22 35.07 1.46
C PRO A 13 37.74 34.92 1.67
N HIS A 14 38.52 35.15 0.62
CA HIS A 14 39.97 35.29 0.71
C HIS A 14 40.29 36.42 1.71
N ILE A 15 40.84 36.06 2.86
CA ILE A 15 41.52 37.02 3.73
C ILE A 15 42.96 37.11 3.21
N SER A 16 43.28 38.23 2.56
CA SER A 16 44.66 38.67 2.38
C SER A 16 45.18 39.19 3.72
N SER A 17 46.01 38.42 4.41
CA SER A 17 46.71 38.88 5.60
C SER A 17 47.98 39.64 5.18
N THR A 18 47.89 40.96 5.15
CA THR A 18 49.05 41.86 5.19
C THR A 18 48.93 42.76 6.41
N SER A 19 49.69 42.45 7.44
CA SER A 19 50.09 43.39 8.50
C SER A 19 51.34 42.86 9.22
N SER A 20 52.48 43.46 8.87
CA SER A 20 53.58 43.90 9.74
C SER A 20 53.86 43.15 11.07
N SER A 21 55.02 42.47 11.09
CA SER A 21 56.09 42.48 12.11
C SER A 21 55.76 42.63 13.61
N SER A 22 56.08 41.60 14.39
CA SER A 22 56.91 41.71 15.61
C SER A 22 57.39 40.32 16.08
N GLU A 23 58.57 40.30 16.68
CA GLU A 23 59.50 39.19 16.93
C GLU A 23 59.06 38.21 18.03
N GLN A 24 59.53 36.95 17.99
CA GLN A 24 60.44 36.40 19.01
C GLN A 24 60.95 34.96 18.70
N ALA A 25 62.29 34.90 18.72
CA ALA A 25 63.33 33.87 18.79
C ALA A 25 63.09 32.37 19.12
N SER A 26 64.11 31.61 18.65
CA SER A 26 64.68 30.31 19.08
C SER A 26 64.01 29.04 18.51
N SER A 27 64.70 28.04 17.95
CA SER A 27 66.13 27.73 17.81
C SER A 27 66.32 26.65 16.72
N SER A 28 67.23 26.88 15.77
CA SER A 28 67.93 25.90 14.92
C SER A 28 68.89 25.02 15.78
N PRO A 29 69.53 23.91 15.32
CA PRO A 29 70.11 23.67 13.97
C PRO A 29 69.94 22.19 13.46
N ASN A 30 70.29 21.73 12.25
CA ASN A 30 71.50 21.83 11.40
C ASN A 30 71.13 21.43 9.95
N TYR A 31 71.46 22.26 8.94
CA TYR A 31 72.52 22.07 7.91
C TYR A 31 72.41 20.78 7.06
N SER A 32 72.54 20.71 5.72
CA SER A 32 72.74 21.64 4.57
C SER A 32 72.94 20.73 3.30
N PRO A 33 73.43 21.17 2.12
CA PRO A 33 72.63 21.55 0.96
C PRO A 33 73.07 20.82 -0.34
N HIS A 34 72.77 21.41 -1.51
CA HIS A 34 73.28 21.10 -2.87
C HIS A 34 72.60 19.93 -3.60
N MET A 35 72.33 19.95 -4.92
CA MET A 35 72.53 20.92 -6.00
C MET A 35 71.74 20.37 -7.20
N SER A 36 71.24 21.23 -8.08
CA SER A 36 70.80 20.83 -9.43
C SER A 36 71.96 20.18 -10.20
N PRO A 37 71.69 19.39 -11.26
CA PRO A 37 71.88 19.99 -12.57
C PRO A 37 70.86 19.58 -13.63
N ALA A 38 70.77 20.47 -14.62
CA ALA A 38 70.13 20.28 -15.91
C ALA A 38 70.91 19.31 -16.81
N SER A 39 70.21 18.61 -17.71
CA SER A 39 70.68 18.09 -19.01
C SER A 39 69.65 17.09 -19.52
N THR A 40 69.32 16.86 -20.78
CA THR A 40 69.58 17.46 -22.11
C THR A 40 68.67 16.65 -23.04
N ARG A 41 68.13 17.26 -24.10
CA ARG A 41 67.43 16.57 -25.18
C ARG A 41 68.35 15.54 -25.86
N SER A 42 67.84 14.35 -26.16
CA SER A 42 68.23 13.61 -27.36
C SER A 42 67.04 12.81 -27.91
N PHE A 43 66.68 13.15 -29.15
CA PHE A 43 65.95 12.30 -30.07
C PHE A 43 66.80 11.06 -30.38
N ILE A 44 66.17 9.87 -30.43
CA ILE A 44 66.45 8.80 -31.40
C ILE A 44 65.16 7.98 -31.54
N ASP A 45 64.73 7.83 -32.79
CA ASP A 45 63.66 6.97 -33.28
C ASP A 45 63.94 5.48 -33.00
N ARG A 46 62.88 4.73 -32.60
CA ARG A 46 62.64 3.39 -33.14
C ARG A 46 61.18 2.98 -32.99
N ARG A 47 60.53 2.80 -34.14
CA ARG A 47 59.24 2.12 -34.31
C ARG A 47 59.27 0.73 -33.66
N THR A 48 58.22 0.37 -32.93
CA THR A 48 57.60 -0.98 -32.97
C THR A 48 56.27 -0.99 -32.22
N SER A 49 55.22 -1.32 -32.98
CA SER A 49 53.97 -2.03 -32.61
C SER A 49 53.15 -1.55 -31.40
N GLY A 50 51.90 -1.20 -31.70
CA GLY A 50 50.92 -0.71 -30.75
C GLY A 50 50.56 -1.69 -29.62
N ALA A 51 50.35 -1.11 -28.45
CA ALA A 51 49.43 -1.60 -27.44
C ALA A 51 48.77 -0.38 -26.81
N THR A 52 47.52 -0.14 -27.19
CA THR A 52 46.61 0.81 -26.55
C THR A 52 46.48 0.45 -25.06
N SER A 53 47.08 1.27 -24.19
CA SER A 53 46.91 1.15 -22.74
C SER A 53 45.45 1.47 -22.39
N ARG A 54 44.71 0.41 -22.04
CA ARG A 54 43.34 0.46 -21.51
C ARG A 54 43.25 1.43 -20.32
N SER A 55 42.17 2.20 -20.32
CA SER A 55 41.73 3.09 -19.25
C SER A 55 41.72 2.40 -17.88
N SER A 56 42.11 3.16 -16.86
CA SER A 56 42.05 2.78 -15.45
C SER A 56 40.59 2.55 -15.01
N ASN A 57 40.16 1.29 -14.97
CA ASN A 57 38.80 0.92 -14.56
C ASN A 57 38.51 1.34 -13.11
N SER A 58 37.53 2.22 -12.91
CA SER A 58 36.83 2.40 -11.64
C SER A 58 36.28 1.03 -11.19
N ARG A 59 36.72 0.51 -10.04
CA ARG A 59 36.31 -0.83 -9.59
C ARG A 59 34.81 -0.84 -9.27
N PHE A 60 34.09 -1.87 -9.69
CA PHE A 60 32.68 -2.08 -9.36
C PHE A 60 32.54 -2.60 -7.93
N SER A 61 31.56 -2.11 -7.18
CA SER A 61 31.21 -2.62 -5.85
C SER A 61 29.70 -2.93 -5.79
N PRO A 62 29.31 -4.20 -5.54
CA PRO A 62 27.90 -4.54 -5.36
C PRO A 62 27.39 -3.92 -4.06
N SER A 63 26.42 -3.03 -4.17
CA SER A 63 25.80 -2.31 -3.05
C SER A 63 24.30 -2.19 -3.25
N SER A 64 23.54 -1.86 -2.19
CA SER A 64 22.13 -1.52 -2.36
C SER A 64 21.99 -0.23 -3.14
N PHE A 65 21.05 -0.18 -4.09
CA PHE A 65 20.81 1.03 -4.89
C PHE A 65 20.46 2.23 -4.00
N ALA A 66 21.33 3.24 -3.97
CA ALA A 66 21.24 4.36 -3.03
C ALA A 66 20.08 5.32 -3.34
N TYR A 67 19.63 5.35 -4.60
CA TYR A 67 18.67 6.34 -5.10
C TYR A 67 17.24 5.81 -5.23
N ASN A 68 16.91 4.69 -4.57
CA ASN A 68 15.57 4.09 -4.56
C ASN A 68 14.45 5.10 -4.26
N GLY A 69 14.63 5.98 -3.27
CA GLY A 69 13.61 6.97 -2.91
C GLY A 69 13.33 8.02 -3.99
N ARG A 70 14.32 8.38 -4.82
CA ARG A 70 14.15 9.37 -5.89
C ARG A 70 13.44 8.78 -7.09
N ILE A 71 13.86 7.58 -7.48
CA ILE A 71 13.21 6.84 -8.57
C ILE A 71 11.77 6.50 -8.19
N ALA A 72 11.52 6.08 -6.95
CA ALA A 72 10.17 5.82 -6.46
C ALA A 72 9.28 7.08 -6.55
N LEU A 73 9.80 8.26 -6.17
CA LEU A 73 9.05 9.52 -6.26
C LEU A 73 8.65 9.89 -7.70
N ALA A 74 9.43 9.45 -8.70
CA ALA A 74 9.10 9.65 -10.11
C ALA A 74 8.18 8.54 -10.66
N LEU A 75 8.54 7.27 -10.50
CA LEU A 75 7.88 6.16 -11.18
C LEU A 75 6.63 5.62 -10.46
N VAL A 76 6.52 5.73 -9.13
CA VAL A 76 5.35 5.19 -8.41
C VAL A 76 4.06 5.94 -8.76
N PRO A 77 4.03 7.28 -8.80
CA PRO A 77 2.83 7.99 -9.23
C PRO A 77 2.51 7.74 -10.72
N CYS A 78 3.54 7.60 -11.57
CA CYS A 78 3.34 7.17 -12.96
C CYS A 78 2.69 5.79 -13.04
N ALA A 79 3.16 4.82 -12.26
CA ALA A 79 2.57 3.49 -12.22
C ALA A 79 1.11 3.52 -11.73
N ALA A 80 0.80 4.32 -10.71
CA ALA A 80 -0.56 4.49 -10.22
C ALA A 80 -1.49 5.06 -11.29
N PHE A 81 -1.04 6.08 -12.02
CA PHE A 81 -1.79 6.64 -13.15
C PHE A 81 -2.02 5.63 -14.28
N LEU A 82 -1.01 4.79 -14.59
CA LEU A 82 -1.17 3.73 -15.60
C LEU A 82 -2.13 2.62 -15.16
N LEU A 83 -2.16 2.29 -13.87
CA LEU A 83 -3.12 1.32 -13.33
C LEU A 83 -4.56 1.85 -13.41
N ASP A 84 -4.75 3.14 -13.14
CA ASP A 84 -6.04 3.81 -13.28
C ASP A 84 -6.51 3.80 -14.75
N LEU A 85 -5.63 4.18 -15.69
CA LEU A 85 -5.91 4.12 -17.13
C LEU A 85 -6.13 2.68 -17.65
N GLY A 86 -5.44 1.70 -17.08
CA GLY A 86 -5.49 0.30 -17.51
C GLY A 86 -6.69 -0.48 -16.97
N GLY A 87 -7.25 -0.02 -15.86
CA GLY A 87 -8.41 -0.60 -15.19
C GLY A 87 -8.18 -2.00 -14.61
N ALA A 88 -9.29 -2.70 -14.35
CA ALA A 88 -9.30 -4.03 -13.75
C ALA A 88 -8.41 -5.09 -14.45
N PRO A 89 -8.33 -5.21 -15.80
CA PRO A 89 -7.53 -6.27 -16.43
C PRO A 89 -6.03 -6.11 -16.19
N VAL A 90 -5.52 -4.87 -16.15
CA VAL A 90 -4.10 -4.61 -15.87
C VAL A 90 -3.78 -4.89 -14.39
N ILE A 91 -4.69 -4.52 -13.47
CA ILE A 91 -4.54 -4.84 -12.04
C ILE A 91 -4.57 -6.35 -11.81
N ALA A 92 -5.49 -7.08 -12.45
CA ALA A 92 -5.61 -8.53 -12.32
C ALA A 92 -4.36 -9.26 -12.86
N THR A 93 -3.86 -8.86 -14.03
CA THR A 93 -2.66 -9.48 -14.63
C THR A 93 -1.41 -9.25 -13.79
N LEU A 94 -1.21 -8.03 -13.25
CA LEU A 94 -0.08 -7.73 -12.36
C LEU A 94 -0.18 -8.45 -11.01
N THR A 95 -1.37 -8.50 -10.39
CA THR A 95 -1.53 -9.18 -9.10
C THR A 95 -1.27 -10.69 -9.20
N VAL A 96 -1.79 -11.35 -10.23
CA VAL A 96 -1.51 -12.77 -10.51
C VAL A 96 -0.04 -12.98 -10.85
N GLY A 97 0.54 -12.14 -11.71
CA GLY A 97 1.95 -12.23 -12.10
C GLY A 97 2.92 -12.04 -10.92
N LEU A 98 2.62 -11.11 -10.01
CA LEU A 98 3.39 -10.90 -8.79
C LEU A 98 3.23 -12.05 -7.80
N LEU A 99 2.04 -12.64 -7.67
CA LEU A 99 1.82 -13.82 -6.82
C LEU A 99 2.64 -15.02 -7.32
N ILE A 100 2.64 -15.27 -8.64
CA ILE A 100 3.46 -16.32 -9.25
C ILE A 100 4.95 -16.03 -9.01
N SER A 101 5.39 -14.79 -9.23
CA SER A 101 6.79 -14.40 -9.04
C SER A 101 7.22 -14.54 -7.58
N TYR A 102 6.35 -14.22 -6.62
CA TYR A 102 6.59 -14.41 -5.20
C TYR A 102 6.71 -15.88 -4.81
N ILE A 103 5.84 -16.75 -5.35
CA ILE A 103 5.94 -18.20 -5.13
C ILE A 103 7.27 -18.71 -5.69
N VAL A 104 7.66 -18.29 -6.89
CA VAL A 104 8.93 -18.71 -7.51
C VAL A 104 10.16 -18.21 -6.74
N ASP A 105 10.12 -16.98 -6.20
CA ASP A 105 11.17 -16.44 -5.33
C ASP A 105 11.24 -17.19 -4.00
N SER A 106 10.09 -17.56 -3.42
CA SER A 106 10.03 -18.37 -2.19
C SER A 106 10.58 -19.80 -2.37
N LEU A 107 10.64 -20.28 -3.61
CA LEU A 107 11.28 -21.54 -3.99
C LEU A 107 12.78 -21.38 -4.31
N ASP A 108 13.38 -20.21 -4.02
CA ASP A 108 14.78 -19.84 -4.26
C ASP A 108 15.19 -19.83 -5.76
N VAL A 109 14.24 -19.80 -6.70
CA VAL A 109 14.51 -19.76 -8.15
C VAL A 109 14.60 -18.31 -8.64
N LYS A 110 15.71 -17.63 -8.31
CA LYS A 110 15.92 -16.18 -8.57
C LYS A 110 15.76 -15.76 -10.03
N PHE A 111 16.26 -16.57 -10.97
CA PHE A 111 16.11 -16.30 -12.41
C PHE A 111 14.64 -16.44 -12.87
N GLY A 112 13.91 -17.39 -12.29
CA GLY A 112 12.48 -17.58 -12.56
C GLY A 112 11.64 -16.43 -12.02
N ALA A 113 11.98 -15.90 -10.84
CA ALA A 113 11.32 -14.71 -10.28
C ALA A 113 11.60 -13.46 -11.14
N PHE A 114 12.84 -13.28 -11.61
CA PHE A 114 13.21 -12.20 -12.53
C PHE A 114 12.42 -12.27 -13.85
N LEU A 115 12.35 -13.44 -14.48
CA LEU A 115 11.55 -13.65 -15.70
C LEU A 115 10.05 -13.48 -15.44
N GLY A 116 9.56 -13.95 -14.29
CA GLY A 116 8.17 -13.78 -13.89
C GLY A 116 7.74 -12.32 -13.85
N ILE A 117 8.58 -11.45 -13.27
CA ILE A 117 8.31 -10.00 -13.22
C ILE A 117 8.28 -9.40 -14.63
N TRP A 118 9.28 -9.66 -15.47
CA TRP A 118 9.29 -9.10 -16.84
C TRP A 118 8.13 -9.61 -17.70
N MET A 119 7.80 -10.90 -17.62
CA MET A 119 6.64 -11.46 -18.31
C MET A 119 5.32 -10.86 -17.78
N SER A 120 5.23 -10.59 -16.48
CA SER A 120 4.06 -9.90 -15.91
C SER A 120 3.93 -8.46 -16.43
N LEU A 121 5.03 -7.72 -16.59
CA LEU A 121 5.01 -6.38 -17.16
C LEU A 121 4.65 -6.38 -18.66
N ILE A 122 5.17 -7.33 -19.43
CA ILE A 122 4.84 -7.47 -20.86
C ILE A 122 3.37 -7.84 -21.03
N THR A 123 2.87 -8.81 -20.28
CA THR A 123 1.45 -9.21 -20.34
C THR A 123 0.52 -8.11 -19.85
N ALA A 124 0.92 -7.35 -18.83
CA ALA A 124 0.20 -6.16 -18.39
C ALA A 124 0.16 -5.07 -19.47
N GLN A 125 1.25 -4.85 -20.22
CA GLN A 125 1.29 -3.90 -21.33
C GLN A 125 0.38 -4.35 -22.49
N ILE A 126 0.36 -5.64 -22.79
CA ILE A 126 -0.57 -6.21 -23.79
C ILE A 126 -2.02 -6.01 -23.33
N ALA A 127 -2.33 -6.35 -22.07
CA ALA A 127 -3.65 -6.13 -21.48
C ALA A 127 -4.05 -4.65 -21.56
N PHE A 128 -3.12 -3.74 -21.26
CA PHE A 128 -3.34 -2.30 -21.36
C PHE A 128 -3.67 -1.86 -22.79
N PHE A 129 -3.00 -2.38 -23.82
CA PHE A 129 -3.31 -2.04 -25.21
C PHE A 129 -4.70 -2.52 -25.67
N PHE A 130 -5.19 -3.64 -25.14
CA PHE A 130 -6.52 -4.16 -25.47
C PHE A 130 -7.63 -3.59 -24.57
N SER A 131 -7.32 -3.17 -23.34
CA SER A 131 -8.29 -2.61 -22.40
C SER A 131 -8.44 -1.11 -22.50
N SER A 132 -7.35 -0.39 -22.76
CA SER A 132 -7.36 1.07 -22.80
C SER A 132 -7.92 1.57 -24.13
N SER A 133 -8.94 2.42 -24.05
CA SER A 133 -9.55 3.09 -25.21
C SER A 133 -8.67 4.22 -25.76
N LEU A 134 -7.34 4.17 -25.63
CA LEU A 134 -6.46 5.28 -26.02
C LEU A 134 -6.55 5.58 -27.52
N LEU A 135 -6.60 4.53 -28.35
CA LEU A 135 -6.72 4.66 -29.81
C LEU A 135 -8.08 5.23 -30.24
N SER A 136 -9.16 4.91 -29.52
CA SER A 136 -10.48 5.49 -29.80
C SER A 136 -10.67 6.88 -29.18
N SER A 137 -9.97 7.18 -28.08
CA SER A 137 -10.11 8.46 -27.37
C SER A 137 -9.38 9.62 -28.04
N PHE A 138 -8.25 9.38 -28.72
CA PHE A 138 -7.44 10.48 -29.27
C PHE A 138 -7.86 10.95 -30.68
N ASN A 139 -8.90 10.36 -31.29
CA ASN A 139 -9.37 10.60 -32.67
C ASN A 139 -8.30 10.58 -33.77
N SER A 140 -7.03 10.35 -33.41
CA SER A 140 -5.83 10.43 -34.24
C SER A 140 -4.90 9.28 -33.86
N LEU A 141 -4.69 8.39 -34.82
CA LEU A 141 -3.83 7.22 -34.69
C LEU A 141 -2.38 7.54 -34.29
N PRO A 142 -1.69 8.57 -34.85
CA PRO A 142 -0.30 8.86 -34.46
C PRO A 142 -0.18 9.33 -33.01
N LEU A 143 -1.17 10.08 -32.49
CA LEU A 143 -1.16 10.53 -31.11
C LEU A 143 -1.43 9.37 -30.14
N GLY A 144 -2.36 8.47 -30.50
CA GLY A 144 -2.60 7.23 -29.77
C GLY A 144 -1.36 6.34 -29.70
N LEU A 145 -0.61 6.19 -30.80
CA LEU A 145 0.66 5.45 -30.82
C LEU A 145 1.75 6.10 -29.97
N LEU A 146 1.86 7.43 -29.98
CA LEU A 146 2.83 8.16 -29.17
C LEU A 146 2.52 8.02 -27.66
N ALA A 147 1.23 8.13 -27.29
CA ALA A 147 0.79 7.92 -25.91
C ALA A 147 1.04 6.47 -25.46
N ALA A 148 0.73 5.49 -26.32
CA ALA A 148 1.03 4.08 -26.09
C ALA A 148 2.53 3.84 -25.90
N PHE A 149 3.38 4.49 -26.70
CA PHE A 149 4.84 4.41 -26.57
C PHE A 149 5.33 5.01 -25.25
N LEU A 150 4.80 6.16 -24.82
CA LEU A 150 5.13 6.76 -23.53
C LEU A 150 4.77 5.82 -22.37
N CYS A 151 3.59 5.20 -22.41
CA CYS A 151 3.18 4.21 -21.42
C CYS A 151 4.11 2.98 -21.43
N ALA A 152 4.47 2.46 -22.60
CA ALA A 152 5.40 1.34 -22.74
C ALA A 152 6.82 1.68 -22.25
N GLU A 153 7.31 2.89 -22.50
CA GLU A 153 8.59 3.37 -21.98
C GLU A 153 8.57 3.40 -20.44
N THR A 154 7.47 3.87 -19.85
CA THR A 154 7.36 3.94 -18.39
C THR A 154 7.27 2.57 -17.72
N THR A 155 6.56 1.61 -18.31
CA THR A 155 6.54 0.22 -17.82
C THR A 155 7.91 -0.43 -17.97
N PHE A 156 8.64 -0.14 -19.05
CA PHE A 156 10.03 -0.55 -19.22
C PHE A 156 10.96 0.04 -18.14
N LEU A 157 10.85 1.33 -17.82
CA LEU A 157 11.65 1.95 -16.75
C LEU A 157 11.34 1.35 -15.36
N ILE A 158 10.09 0.99 -15.08
CA ILE A 158 9.72 0.24 -13.87
C ILE A 158 10.42 -1.12 -13.86
N GLY A 159 10.45 -1.83 -15.00
CA GLY A 159 11.22 -3.08 -15.17
C GLY A 159 12.73 -2.90 -14.96
N CYS A 160 13.32 -1.81 -15.45
CA CYS A 160 14.73 -1.48 -15.18
C CYS A 160 14.99 -1.23 -13.69
N TRP A 161 14.07 -0.54 -13.00
CA TRP A 161 14.19 -0.25 -11.57
C TRP A 161 14.07 -1.51 -10.70
N THR A 162 13.15 -2.42 -11.04
CA THR A 162 13.02 -3.71 -10.34
C THR A 162 14.23 -4.61 -10.58
N SER A 163 14.79 -4.60 -11.81
CA SER A 163 15.99 -5.36 -12.17
C SER A 163 17.19 -5.01 -11.29
N LEU A 164 17.37 -3.73 -10.93
CA LEU A 164 18.46 -3.28 -10.06
C LEU A 164 18.37 -3.83 -8.62
N GLN A 165 17.21 -4.32 -8.16
CA GLN A 165 17.05 -4.90 -6.82
C GLN A 165 17.60 -6.32 -6.71
N PHE A 166 17.79 -7.02 -7.84
CA PHE A 166 18.31 -8.38 -7.85
C PHE A 166 19.83 -8.40 -7.67
N LYS A 167 20.28 -8.83 -6.48
CA LYS A 167 21.71 -9.01 -6.18
C LYS A 167 22.41 -9.99 -7.15
N TRP A 168 21.68 -11.00 -7.63
CA TRP A 168 22.19 -11.96 -8.62
C TRP A 168 22.65 -11.24 -9.90
N LEU A 169 21.82 -10.33 -10.44
CA LEU A 169 22.14 -9.56 -11.64
C LEU A 169 23.34 -8.63 -11.42
N GLN A 170 23.47 -8.05 -10.23
CA GLN A 170 24.60 -7.18 -9.86
C GLN A 170 25.94 -7.92 -9.86
N LEU A 171 25.95 -9.20 -9.51
CA LEU A 171 27.18 -10.01 -9.46
C LEU A 171 27.56 -10.56 -10.83
N GLU A 172 26.57 -10.96 -11.64
CA GLU A 172 26.82 -11.60 -12.93
C GLU A 172 27.13 -10.60 -14.04
N ASN A 173 26.46 -9.43 -14.05
CA ASN A 173 26.56 -8.45 -15.14
C ASN A 173 26.74 -7.00 -14.62
N PRO A 174 27.92 -6.63 -14.10
CA PRO A 174 28.15 -5.33 -13.49
C PRO A 174 28.07 -4.15 -14.47
N SER A 175 28.43 -4.35 -15.75
CA SER A 175 28.35 -3.32 -16.78
C SER A 175 26.90 -2.94 -17.10
N ILE A 176 26.01 -3.93 -17.18
CA ILE A 176 24.58 -3.73 -17.42
C ILE A 176 23.96 -2.95 -16.25
N VAL A 177 24.34 -3.25 -15.02
CA VAL A 177 23.83 -2.56 -13.82
C VAL A 177 24.17 -1.07 -13.83
N VAL A 178 25.40 -0.70 -14.18
CA VAL A 178 25.81 0.71 -14.31
C VAL A 178 25.09 1.40 -15.47
N ALA A 179 24.89 0.70 -16.59
CA ALA A 179 24.12 1.21 -17.73
C ALA A 179 22.64 1.43 -17.38
N LEU A 180 22.01 0.52 -16.64
CA LEU A 180 20.63 0.64 -16.16
C LEU A 180 20.49 1.82 -15.17
N GLU A 181 21.46 2.03 -14.27
CA GLU A 181 21.49 3.20 -13.39
C GLU A 181 21.55 4.51 -14.20
N ARG A 182 22.42 4.59 -15.21
CA ARG A 182 22.52 5.76 -16.10
C ARG A 182 21.24 5.97 -16.92
N LEU A 183 20.66 4.91 -17.46
CA LEU A 183 19.42 4.95 -18.24
C LEU A 183 18.24 5.45 -17.41
N LEU A 184 18.07 4.97 -16.18
CA LEU A 184 17.03 5.46 -15.28
C LEU A 184 17.17 6.95 -14.99
N PHE A 185 18.39 7.43 -14.71
CA PHE A 185 18.63 8.85 -14.44
C PHE A 185 18.47 9.74 -15.67
N ALA A 186 18.74 9.22 -16.87
CA ALA A 186 18.59 9.96 -18.12
C ALA A 186 17.13 10.02 -18.59
N CYS A 187 16.38 8.92 -18.56
CA CYS A 187 15.04 8.80 -19.15
C CYS A 187 13.88 9.12 -18.19
N ALA A 188 14.03 8.87 -16.87
CA ALA A 188 12.96 9.11 -15.91
C ALA A 188 12.47 10.58 -15.85
N PRO A 189 13.33 11.62 -15.95
CA PRO A 189 12.86 13.01 -15.92
C PRO A 189 11.92 13.35 -17.07
N PHE A 190 12.17 12.82 -18.27
CA PHE A 190 11.33 13.05 -19.44
C PHE A 190 9.97 12.42 -19.24
N THR A 191 9.95 11.09 -19.07
CA THR A 191 8.73 10.30 -18.92
C THR A 191 7.86 10.75 -17.74
N ALA A 192 8.47 10.98 -16.58
CA ALA A 192 7.74 11.39 -15.39
C ALA A 192 7.15 12.80 -15.53
N SER A 193 7.91 13.76 -16.10
CA SER A 193 7.38 15.12 -16.32
C SER A 193 6.16 15.13 -17.26
N SER A 194 6.18 14.31 -18.32
CA SER A 194 5.07 14.17 -19.25
C SER A 194 3.85 13.46 -18.65
N LEU A 195 4.03 12.35 -17.93
CA LEU A 195 2.91 11.63 -17.31
C LEU A 195 2.27 12.43 -16.17
N PHE A 196 3.08 13.11 -15.34
CA PHE A 196 2.53 13.98 -14.29
C PHE A 196 1.75 15.13 -14.90
N ALA A 197 2.28 15.77 -15.95
CA ALA A 197 1.53 16.81 -16.65
C ALA A 197 0.24 16.26 -17.25
N TRP A 198 0.27 15.11 -17.93
CA TRP A 198 -0.93 14.48 -18.47
C TRP A 198 -1.98 14.24 -17.37
N ALA A 199 -1.60 13.61 -16.26
CA ALA A 199 -2.50 13.36 -15.13
C ALA A 199 -3.09 14.65 -14.52
N THR A 200 -2.28 15.71 -14.40
CA THR A 200 -2.78 17.00 -13.90
C THR A 200 -3.69 17.72 -14.90
N ILE A 201 -3.39 17.65 -16.19
CA ILE A 201 -4.18 18.30 -17.24
C ILE A 201 -5.54 17.60 -17.37
N SER A 202 -5.61 16.28 -17.22
CA SER A 202 -6.88 15.56 -17.19
C SER A 202 -7.76 15.94 -16.00
N ALA A 203 -7.16 16.37 -14.87
CA ALA A 203 -7.90 16.75 -13.67
C ALA A 203 -8.29 18.24 -13.63
N VAL A 204 -7.41 19.15 -14.07
CA VAL A 204 -7.56 20.61 -13.90
C VAL A 204 -7.88 21.34 -15.22
N GLY A 205 -7.68 20.70 -16.37
CA GLY A 205 -7.91 21.27 -17.69
C GLY A 205 -6.68 21.93 -18.33
N MET A 206 -6.86 22.41 -19.57
CA MET A 206 -5.77 22.82 -20.47
C MET A 206 -5.24 24.24 -20.23
N SER A 207 -6.00 25.11 -19.54
CA SER A 207 -5.75 26.56 -19.48
C SER A 207 -4.36 26.95 -18.95
N SER A 208 -3.86 26.26 -17.94
CA SER A 208 -2.54 26.50 -17.31
C SER A 208 -1.56 25.34 -17.47
N SER A 209 -1.82 24.46 -18.46
CA SER A 209 -1.12 23.19 -18.66
C SER A 209 0.41 23.35 -18.77
N SER A 210 0.88 24.38 -19.47
CA SER A 210 2.31 24.64 -19.69
C SER A 210 3.06 24.99 -18.41
N TYR A 211 2.38 25.67 -17.48
CA TYR A 211 2.94 25.98 -16.17
C TYR A 211 3.01 24.75 -15.27
N TYR A 212 2.05 23.83 -15.35
CA TYR A 212 2.12 22.55 -14.63
C TYR A 212 3.31 21.72 -15.11
N PHE A 213 3.48 21.60 -16.43
CA PHE A 213 4.62 20.89 -17.02
C PHE A 213 5.96 21.53 -16.61
N LEU A 214 6.06 22.87 -16.61
CA LEU A 214 7.25 23.59 -16.15
C LEU A 214 7.63 23.25 -14.70
N VAL A 215 6.65 23.20 -13.79
CA VAL A 215 6.90 22.87 -12.38
C VAL A 215 7.44 21.44 -12.24
N PHE A 216 6.83 20.47 -12.92
CA PHE A 216 7.31 19.09 -12.89
C PHE A 216 8.72 18.95 -13.50
N ALA A 217 8.98 19.64 -14.61
CA ALA A 217 10.30 19.68 -15.23
C ALA A 217 11.36 20.25 -14.26
N CYS A 218 11.07 21.35 -13.55
CA CYS A 218 11.96 21.91 -12.54
C CYS A 218 12.26 20.93 -11.40
N VAL A 219 11.23 20.26 -10.88
CA VAL A 219 11.36 19.28 -9.78
C VAL A 219 12.23 18.09 -10.21
N PHE A 220 11.95 17.49 -11.36
CA PHE A 220 12.70 16.34 -11.84
C PHE A 220 14.13 16.73 -12.26
N TYR A 221 14.34 17.91 -12.84
CA TYR A 221 15.68 18.44 -13.10
C TYR A 221 16.50 18.53 -11.79
N TRP A 222 15.92 19.06 -10.71
CA TRP A 222 16.61 19.14 -9.42
C TRP A 222 16.97 17.78 -8.83
N LEU A 223 16.09 16.79 -9.00
CA LEU A 223 16.27 15.44 -8.45
C LEU A 223 17.35 14.65 -9.20
N PHE A 224 17.43 14.80 -10.52
CA PHE A 224 18.22 13.93 -11.40
C PHE A 224 19.42 14.61 -12.08
N ALA A 225 19.32 15.89 -12.50
CA ALA A 225 20.33 16.54 -13.34
C ALA A 225 21.56 17.08 -12.56
N ILE A 226 21.44 17.32 -11.25
CA ILE A 226 22.57 17.73 -10.40
C ILE A 226 23.59 16.58 -10.35
N PRO A 227 24.91 16.83 -10.51
CA PRO A 227 25.91 15.77 -10.58
C PRO A 227 25.90 14.88 -9.32
N ARG A 228 25.75 13.56 -9.53
CA ARG A 228 25.70 12.52 -8.48
C ARG A 228 26.64 11.38 -8.78
N VAL A 229 27.24 10.83 -7.73
CA VAL A 229 28.16 9.68 -7.80
C VAL A 229 27.35 8.39 -8.00
N SER A 230 27.83 7.48 -8.85
CA SER A 230 27.19 6.16 -9.06
C SER A 230 27.15 5.33 -7.78
N SER A 231 26.06 4.56 -7.60
CA SER A 231 25.89 3.66 -6.45
C SER A 231 26.84 2.45 -6.50
N PHE A 232 27.29 2.09 -7.71
CA PHE A 232 27.99 0.83 -7.97
C PHE A 232 29.47 1.01 -8.32
N LYS A 233 29.97 2.26 -8.41
CA LYS A 233 31.41 2.54 -8.56
C LYS A 233 32.03 2.71 -7.18
N THR A 234 33.18 2.06 -6.93
CA THR A 234 33.88 2.16 -5.64
C THR A 234 34.20 3.62 -5.34
N LYS A 235 33.71 4.11 -4.19
CA LYS A 235 34.20 5.37 -3.64
C LYS A 235 35.67 5.20 -3.30
N GLN A 236 36.57 5.90 -3.99
CA GLN A 236 37.95 6.06 -3.52
C GLN A 236 37.94 6.99 -2.30
N GLU A 237 37.41 6.54 -1.16
CA GLU A 237 37.33 7.31 0.08
C GLU A 237 38.70 7.54 0.76
N ALA A 238 39.81 7.02 0.21
CA ALA A 238 41.11 7.03 0.87
C ALA A 238 42.09 8.16 0.48
N LYS A 239 41.79 9.07 -0.47
CA LYS A 239 42.75 10.13 -0.87
C LYS A 239 42.19 11.48 -1.31
N TYR A 240 40.94 11.82 -0.99
CA TYR A 240 40.41 13.16 -1.31
C TYR A 240 40.53 14.11 -0.11
N HIS A 241 41.75 14.51 0.21
CA HIS A 241 41.99 15.76 0.92
C HIS A 241 42.02 16.89 -0.13
N GLY A 242 40.85 17.44 -0.47
CA GLY A 242 40.72 18.68 -1.23
C GLY A 242 40.74 18.60 -2.77
N GLY A 243 40.55 17.43 -3.39
CA GLY A 243 40.47 17.28 -4.86
C GLY A 243 39.05 17.13 -5.41
N GLU A 244 38.83 17.55 -6.67
CA GLU A 244 37.58 17.37 -7.42
C GLU A 244 37.30 15.89 -7.73
N ILE A 245 36.03 15.47 -7.67
CA ILE A 245 35.62 14.10 -8.01
C ILE A 245 35.82 13.89 -9.52
N PRO A 246 36.49 12.82 -9.97
CA PRO A 246 36.71 12.57 -11.39
C PRO A 246 35.38 12.33 -12.11
N GLU A 247 35.26 12.89 -13.32
CA GLU A 247 34.02 12.91 -14.10
C GLU A 247 33.47 11.50 -14.39
N ASP A 248 34.37 10.52 -14.51
CA ASP A 248 34.01 9.11 -14.70
C ASP A 248 33.18 8.52 -13.56
N ASN A 249 33.13 9.14 -12.38
CA ASN A 249 32.35 8.64 -11.25
C ASN A 249 30.90 9.16 -11.22
N TYR A 250 30.55 10.15 -12.05
CA TYR A 250 29.17 10.62 -12.15
C TYR A 250 28.28 9.63 -12.91
N ILE A 251 26.98 9.64 -12.57
CA ILE A 251 25.97 8.81 -13.25
C ILE A 251 25.69 9.36 -14.67
N LEU A 252 25.50 10.67 -14.76
CA LEU A 252 25.20 11.37 -16.01
C LEU A 252 26.48 11.93 -16.64
N GLY A 253 26.59 11.83 -17.97
CA GLY A 253 27.62 12.50 -18.73
C GLY A 253 27.23 13.94 -19.09
N SER A 254 28.11 14.61 -19.83
CA SER A 254 27.89 15.97 -20.33
C SER A 254 26.71 16.04 -21.31
N LEU A 255 26.58 15.04 -22.18
CA LEU A 255 25.52 14.96 -23.18
C LEU A 255 24.13 14.84 -22.53
N GLU A 256 23.93 13.90 -21.60
CA GLU A 256 22.62 13.76 -20.94
C GLU A 256 22.27 15.00 -20.11
N SER A 257 23.26 15.57 -19.43
CA SER A 257 23.08 16.81 -18.66
C SER A 257 22.66 17.99 -19.55
N SER A 258 23.20 18.06 -20.77
CA SER A 258 22.79 19.03 -21.78
C SER A 258 21.35 18.79 -22.23
N PHE A 259 20.97 17.56 -22.59
CA PHE A 259 19.60 17.25 -22.99
C PHE A 259 18.57 17.55 -21.89
N LEU A 260 18.87 17.22 -20.63
CA LEU A 260 18.00 17.55 -19.50
C LEU A 260 17.85 19.07 -19.30
N SER A 261 18.90 19.84 -19.58
CA SER A 261 18.83 21.30 -19.53
C SER A 261 18.02 21.90 -20.67
N LEU A 262 18.17 21.37 -21.90
CA LEU A 262 17.38 21.79 -23.05
C LEU A 262 15.90 21.45 -22.85
N ASN A 263 15.61 20.28 -22.28
CA ASN A 263 14.25 19.88 -21.91
C ASN A 263 13.60 20.90 -20.97
N LEU A 264 14.31 21.27 -19.91
CA LEU A 264 13.84 22.23 -18.92
C LEU A 264 13.54 23.61 -19.54
N MET A 265 14.40 24.08 -20.45
CA MET A 265 14.26 25.42 -21.03
C MET A 265 13.22 25.51 -22.15
N PHE A 266 13.14 24.50 -23.02
CA PHE A 266 12.37 24.60 -24.26
C PHE A 266 11.07 23.80 -24.27
N MET A 267 10.98 22.64 -23.63
CA MET A 267 9.76 21.82 -23.74
C MET A 267 8.51 22.48 -23.15
N PRO A 268 8.55 23.16 -21.98
CA PRO A 268 7.37 23.89 -21.49
C PRO A 268 6.90 24.99 -22.45
N LEU A 269 7.85 25.70 -23.08
CA LEU A 269 7.57 26.73 -24.07
C LEU A 269 6.95 26.14 -25.33
N LEU A 270 7.56 25.10 -25.90
CA LEU A 270 7.06 24.42 -27.11
C LEU A 270 5.66 23.85 -26.87
N PHE A 271 5.42 23.28 -25.69
CA PHE A 271 4.10 22.78 -25.32
C PHE A 271 3.06 23.91 -25.21
N HIS A 272 3.43 25.09 -24.71
CA HIS A 272 2.56 26.26 -24.71
C HIS A 272 2.23 26.75 -26.12
N VAL A 273 3.25 26.84 -26.98
CA VAL A 273 3.10 27.22 -28.39
C VAL A 273 2.16 26.25 -29.10
N ALA A 274 2.36 24.95 -28.92
CA ALA A 274 1.52 23.93 -29.55
C ALA A 274 0.07 23.94 -29.04
N SER A 275 -0.15 24.15 -27.74
CA SER A 275 -1.49 24.12 -27.13
C SER A 275 -2.29 25.40 -27.32
N HIS A 276 -1.64 26.57 -27.34
CA HIS A 276 -2.30 27.89 -27.35
C HIS A 276 -1.99 28.71 -28.61
N TYR A 277 -1.60 28.06 -29.72
CA TYR A 277 -1.10 28.72 -30.94
C TYR A 277 -2.01 29.85 -31.47
N SER A 278 -3.32 29.70 -31.34
CA SER A 278 -4.32 30.68 -31.82
C SER A 278 -4.39 31.95 -30.98
N VAL A 279 -3.95 31.91 -29.72
CA VAL A 279 -4.10 33.00 -28.74
C VAL A 279 -2.76 33.65 -28.37
N MET A 280 -1.64 33.11 -28.85
CA MET A 280 -0.28 33.54 -28.46
C MET A 280 -0.02 35.04 -28.58
N PHE A 281 -0.51 35.69 -29.64
CA PHE A 281 -0.30 37.12 -29.91
C PHE A 281 -1.55 37.98 -29.70
N SER A 282 -2.58 37.42 -29.05
CA SER A 282 -3.84 38.14 -28.80
C SER A 282 -3.71 39.27 -27.78
N SER A 283 -2.79 39.16 -26.82
CA SER A 283 -2.63 40.12 -25.73
C SER A 283 -1.19 40.25 -25.25
N ALA A 284 -0.86 41.38 -24.62
CA ALA A 284 0.44 41.53 -23.96
C ALA A 284 0.66 40.49 -22.84
N ALA A 285 -0.42 39.98 -22.23
CA ALA A 285 -0.36 38.93 -21.22
C ALA A 285 0.06 37.58 -21.83
N SER A 286 -0.43 37.20 -23.01
CA SER A 286 -0.02 35.96 -23.67
C SER A 286 1.43 36.01 -24.15
N VAL A 287 1.91 37.18 -24.60
CA VAL A 287 3.35 37.37 -24.90
C VAL A 287 4.19 37.27 -23.62
N SER A 288 3.70 37.79 -22.50
CA SER A 288 4.37 37.66 -21.21
C SER A 288 4.47 36.20 -20.75
N ASP A 289 3.49 35.35 -21.08
CA ASP A 289 3.51 33.93 -20.75
C ASP A 289 4.63 33.17 -21.48
N LEU A 290 4.86 33.48 -22.76
CA LEU A 290 5.99 32.92 -23.53
C LEU A 290 7.33 33.28 -22.90
N LEU A 291 7.51 34.54 -22.51
CA LEU A 291 8.73 35.01 -21.88
C LEU A 291 8.92 34.38 -20.48
N LEU A 292 7.86 34.28 -19.68
CA LEU A 292 7.91 33.65 -18.35
C LEU A 292 8.27 32.16 -18.45
N LEU A 293 7.68 31.43 -19.40
CA LEU A 293 7.94 30.00 -19.59
C LEU A 293 9.38 29.68 -20.01
N PHE A 294 10.13 30.65 -20.54
CA PHE A 294 11.56 30.50 -20.84
C PHE A 294 12.47 31.07 -19.74
N PHE A 295 12.22 32.30 -19.29
CA PHE A 295 13.12 32.97 -18.35
C PHE A 295 13.01 32.43 -16.92
N LEU A 296 11.84 31.91 -16.51
CA LEU A 296 11.67 31.29 -15.18
C LEU A 296 12.51 30.00 -15.03
N PRO A 297 12.43 28.98 -15.92
CA PRO A 297 13.31 27.82 -15.84
C PRO A 297 14.78 28.19 -16.02
N PHE A 298 15.07 29.20 -16.85
CA PHE A 298 16.44 29.68 -17.03
C PHE A 298 17.04 30.26 -15.74
N LEU A 299 16.29 31.11 -15.03
CA LEU A 299 16.69 31.63 -13.72
C LEU A 299 16.87 30.48 -12.70
N PHE A 300 15.95 29.50 -12.72
CA PHE A 300 16.05 28.32 -11.87
C PHE A 300 17.30 27.48 -12.18
N GLN A 301 17.66 27.28 -13.44
CA GLN A 301 18.88 26.59 -13.86
C GLN A 301 20.14 27.36 -13.44
N LEU A 302 20.15 28.68 -13.56
CA LEU A 302 21.23 29.53 -13.06
C LEU A 302 21.37 29.41 -11.54
N TYR A 303 20.26 29.29 -10.80
CA TYR A 303 20.30 28.99 -9.38
C TYR A 303 20.83 27.58 -9.11
N ALA A 304 20.37 26.56 -9.84
CA ALA A 304 20.86 25.17 -9.73
C ALA A 304 22.36 25.05 -10.05
N SER A 305 22.91 25.96 -10.86
CA SER A 305 24.35 26.04 -11.13
C SER A 305 25.18 26.30 -9.86
N THR A 306 24.61 26.91 -8.80
CA THR A 306 25.28 27.07 -7.50
C THR A 306 25.63 25.73 -6.85
N ARG A 307 24.91 24.67 -7.21
CA ARG A 307 25.12 23.29 -6.77
C ARG A 307 25.74 22.41 -7.86
N GLY A 308 26.24 23.00 -8.94
CA GLY A 308 26.90 22.27 -10.03
C GLY A 308 25.99 21.82 -11.16
N GLY A 309 24.77 22.35 -11.33
CA GLY A 309 23.89 21.97 -12.47
C GLY A 309 24.44 22.27 -13.87
N LEU A 310 25.40 23.20 -13.99
CA LEU A 310 26.06 23.61 -15.25
C LEU A 310 27.53 23.12 -15.33
N TRP A 311 27.87 22.07 -14.60
CA TRP A 311 29.25 21.55 -14.53
C TRP A 311 29.86 21.18 -15.90
N TRP A 312 29.01 20.83 -16.87
CA TRP A 312 29.40 20.42 -18.22
C TRP A 312 29.68 21.60 -19.18
N VAL A 313 29.31 22.84 -18.83
CA VAL A 313 29.45 24.02 -19.70
C VAL A 313 30.85 24.63 -19.64
N THR A 314 31.35 24.92 -18.43
CA THR A 314 32.71 25.43 -18.22
C THR A 314 33.25 24.91 -16.88
N LYS A 315 34.55 24.60 -16.84
CA LYS A 315 35.26 24.25 -15.59
C LYS A 315 35.72 25.49 -14.82
N ASP A 316 35.82 26.64 -15.51
CA ASP A 316 36.28 27.90 -14.93
C ASP A 316 35.21 28.55 -14.04
N SER A 317 35.44 28.50 -12.73
CA SER A 317 34.54 29.08 -11.72
C SER A 317 34.24 30.57 -11.93
N ARG A 318 35.22 31.35 -12.42
CA ARG A 318 35.07 32.79 -12.70
C ARG A 318 34.16 33.06 -13.89
N GLN A 319 34.31 32.29 -14.99
CA GLN A 319 33.47 32.41 -16.16
C GLN A 319 32.02 32.00 -15.82
N LEU A 320 31.85 30.91 -15.06
CA LEU A 320 30.53 30.46 -14.61
C LEU A 320 29.84 31.49 -13.70
N GLN A 321 30.59 32.18 -12.83
CA GLN A 321 30.05 33.25 -12.00
C GLN A 321 29.63 34.46 -12.84
N SER A 322 30.42 34.84 -13.84
CA SER A 322 30.08 35.92 -14.78
C SER A 322 28.78 35.62 -15.54
N ILE A 323 28.68 34.40 -16.11
CA ILE A 323 27.47 33.90 -16.79
C ILE A 323 26.26 33.98 -15.86
N ARG A 324 26.40 33.54 -14.60
CA ARG A 324 25.30 33.56 -13.63
C ARG A 324 24.81 34.98 -13.34
N ILE A 325 25.70 35.94 -13.15
CA ILE A 325 25.34 37.31 -12.77
C ILE A 325 24.71 38.04 -13.96
N VAL A 326 25.35 37.99 -15.14
CA VAL A 326 24.89 38.71 -16.34
C VAL A 326 23.55 38.14 -16.81
N ASN A 327 23.48 36.83 -17.05
CA ASN A 327 22.26 36.21 -17.54
C ASN A 327 21.16 36.19 -16.48
N GLY A 328 21.53 36.10 -15.20
CA GLY A 328 20.60 36.23 -14.08
C GLY A 328 19.96 37.61 -14.04
N ALA A 329 20.74 38.69 -14.19
CA ALA A 329 20.21 40.05 -14.22
C ALA A 329 19.23 40.26 -15.39
N ILE A 330 19.58 39.79 -16.59
CA ILE A 330 18.69 39.85 -17.76
C ILE A 330 17.39 39.09 -17.51
N ALA A 331 17.47 37.85 -17.00
CA ALA A 331 16.29 37.05 -16.69
C ALA A 331 15.40 37.71 -15.64
N MET A 332 15.98 38.30 -14.59
CA MET A 332 15.24 39.01 -13.55
C MET A 332 14.48 40.22 -14.09
N VAL A 333 15.09 41.02 -14.98
CA VAL A 333 14.42 42.17 -15.61
C VAL A 333 13.21 41.72 -16.43
N VAL A 334 13.38 40.71 -17.28
CA VAL A 334 12.29 40.21 -18.14
C VAL A 334 11.16 39.62 -17.28
N ILE A 335 11.47 38.78 -16.29
CA ILE A 335 10.47 38.18 -15.41
C ILE A 335 9.67 39.25 -14.67
N VAL A 336 10.33 40.27 -14.12
CA VAL A 336 9.67 41.34 -13.37
C VAL A 336 8.70 42.12 -14.27
N ILE A 337 9.13 42.53 -15.47
CA ILE A 337 8.25 43.21 -16.44
C ILE A 337 7.04 42.34 -16.80
N CYS A 338 7.25 41.05 -17.04
CA CYS A 338 6.16 40.14 -17.35
C CYS A 338 5.16 39.98 -16.19
N LEU A 339 5.65 39.88 -14.95
CA LEU A 339 4.79 39.81 -13.75
C LEU A 339 4.05 41.12 -13.48
N GLU A 340 4.65 42.27 -13.78
CA GLU A 340 4.00 43.58 -13.68
C GLU A 340 2.78 43.67 -14.61
N ILE A 341 2.97 43.34 -15.89
CA ILE A 341 1.90 43.37 -16.89
C ILE A 341 0.80 42.35 -16.55
N ARG A 342 1.19 41.11 -16.20
CA ARG A 342 0.26 40.00 -16.02
C ARG A 342 -0.48 40.02 -14.68
N VAL A 343 0.20 40.40 -13.59
CA VAL A 343 -0.33 40.28 -12.23
C VAL A 343 -0.65 41.66 -11.65
N VAL A 344 0.34 42.55 -11.59
CA VAL A 344 0.21 43.80 -10.83
C VAL A 344 -0.77 44.77 -11.50
N PHE A 345 -0.56 45.12 -12.77
CA PHE A 345 -1.45 46.06 -13.45
C PHE A 345 -2.81 45.45 -13.78
N ARG A 346 -2.85 44.16 -14.15
CA ARG A 346 -4.10 43.48 -14.48
C ARG A 346 -5.01 43.24 -13.27
N SER A 347 -4.44 42.74 -12.16
CA SER A 347 -5.23 42.32 -10.99
C SER A 347 -5.28 43.38 -9.89
N PHE A 348 -4.18 44.12 -9.69
CA PHE A 348 -4.04 45.11 -8.62
C PHE A 348 -4.08 46.56 -9.09
N GLY A 349 -4.28 46.82 -10.40
CA GLY A 349 -4.25 48.17 -10.96
C GLY A 349 -5.20 49.16 -10.26
N LYS A 350 -6.35 48.69 -9.77
CA LYS A 350 -7.34 49.51 -9.04
C LYS A 350 -6.88 49.96 -7.65
N TYR A 351 -5.91 49.26 -7.05
CA TYR A 351 -5.37 49.58 -5.72
C TYR A 351 -4.13 50.46 -5.80
N ILE A 352 -3.57 50.68 -7.00
CA ILE A 352 -2.45 51.59 -7.21
C ILE A 352 -3.00 53.01 -7.23
N GLN A 353 -2.68 53.80 -6.21
CA GLN A 353 -3.23 55.15 -6.06
C GLN A 353 -2.48 56.20 -6.90
N VAL A 354 -1.36 55.82 -7.53
CA VAL A 354 -0.54 56.73 -8.34
C VAL A 354 -1.03 56.75 -9.79
N PRO A 355 -1.19 57.93 -10.42
CA PRO A 355 -1.57 58.01 -11.83
C PRO A 355 -0.41 57.62 -12.78
N PRO A 356 -0.72 57.12 -14.00
CA PRO A 356 0.28 56.91 -15.04
C PRO A 356 0.86 58.25 -15.54
N PRO A 357 2.16 58.31 -15.92
CA PRO A 357 3.11 57.20 -16.09
C PRO A 357 3.93 56.85 -14.84
N LEU A 358 3.77 57.59 -13.74
CA LEU A 358 4.57 57.41 -12.51
C LEU A 358 4.30 56.07 -11.83
N ASN A 359 3.10 55.50 -12.00
CA ASN A 359 2.78 54.16 -11.53
C ASN A 359 3.73 53.09 -12.10
N TYR A 360 4.02 53.11 -13.41
CA TYR A 360 4.92 52.17 -14.06
C TYR A 360 6.32 52.28 -13.47
N LEU A 361 6.86 53.50 -13.37
CA LEU A 361 8.20 53.73 -12.83
C LEU A 361 8.32 53.29 -11.37
N LEU A 362 7.35 53.65 -10.52
CA LEU A 362 7.39 53.30 -9.09
C LEU A 362 7.17 51.80 -8.86
N VAL A 363 6.25 51.17 -9.58
CA VAL A 363 6.06 49.71 -9.50
C VAL A 363 7.33 48.99 -9.96
N THR A 364 7.91 49.36 -11.11
CA THR A 364 9.12 48.71 -11.61
C THR A 364 10.32 48.91 -10.69
N THR A 365 10.52 50.12 -10.16
CA THR A 365 11.61 50.36 -9.19
C THR A 365 11.44 49.53 -7.92
N THR A 366 10.22 49.33 -7.43
CA THR A 366 9.96 48.51 -6.23
C THR A 366 10.17 47.03 -6.48
N MET A 367 9.59 46.48 -7.56
CA MET A 367 9.70 45.06 -7.87
C MET A 367 11.11 44.68 -8.29
N LEU A 368 11.71 45.42 -9.23
CA LEU A 368 13.06 45.13 -9.72
C LEU A 368 14.10 45.38 -8.62
N GLY A 369 13.96 46.46 -7.86
CA GLY A 369 14.89 46.77 -6.77
C GLY A 369 14.79 45.76 -5.62
N GLY A 370 13.58 45.33 -5.26
CA GLY A 370 13.37 44.25 -4.29
C GLY A 370 13.95 42.92 -4.76
N ALA A 371 13.73 42.56 -6.03
CA ALA A 371 14.21 41.33 -6.62
C ALA A 371 15.74 41.32 -6.78
N ALA A 372 16.34 42.44 -7.16
CA ALA A 372 17.80 42.63 -7.20
C ALA A 372 18.41 42.55 -5.78
N GLY A 373 17.78 43.16 -4.78
CA GLY A 373 18.18 43.04 -3.38
C GLY A 373 18.16 41.60 -2.87
N ALA A 374 17.10 40.86 -3.18
CA ALA A 374 17.00 39.43 -2.87
C ALA A 374 18.08 38.62 -3.60
N GLY A 375 18.27 38.83 -4.90
CA GLY A 375 19.30 38.15 -5.70
C GLY A 375 20.72 38.40 -5.19
N ALA A 376 21.06 39.65 -4.85
CA ALA A 376 22.35 40.02 -4.26
C ALA A 376 22.59 39.32 -2.91
N SER A 377 21.54 39.14 -2.10
CA SER A 377 21.62 38.41 -0.83
C SER A 377 21.85 36.91 -1.02
N VAL A 378 21.16 36.28 -1.98
CA VAL A 378 21.29 34.84 -2.29
C VAL A 378 22.67 34.52 -2.85
N LEU A 379 23.22 35.42 -3.67
CA LEU A 379 24.55 35.27 -4.26
C LEU A 379 25.69 35.71 -3.32
N GLY A 380 25.37 36.26 -2.13
CA GLY A 380 26.37 36.69 -1.14
C GLY A 380 27.23 37.88 -1.59
N MET A 381 26.72 38.75 -2.48
CA MET A 381 27.47 39.87 -3.07
C MET A 381 27.61 41.09 -2.14
N ILE A 382 26.94 41.06 -0.98
CA ILE A 382 26.92 42.14 0.03
C ILE A 382 28.10 41.95 0.98
N SER A 383 29.32 42.20 0.50
CA SER A 383 30.55 42.04 1.31
C SER A 383 31.49 43.24 1.27
N SER A 384 31.51 44.03 0.17
CA SER A 384 32.37 45.21 0.06
C SER A 384 31.66 46.46 0.57
N ALA A 385 32.43 47.44 1.06
CA ALA A 385 31.86 48.71 1.54
C ALA A 385 31.03 49.42 0.46
N LEU A 386 31.51 49.40 -0.78
CA LEU A 386 30.80 49.96 -1.94
C LEU A 386 29.50 49.19 -2.23
N SER A 387 29.52 47.85 -2.30
CA SER A 387 28.30 47.07 -2.55
C SER A 387 27.29 47.18 -1.42
N SER A 388 27.75 47.34 -0.19
CA SER A 388 26.91 47.59 0.98
C SER A 388 26.23 48.96 0.93
N ALA A 389 26.94 50.01 0.46
CA ALA A 389 26.37 51.34 0.29
C ALA A 389 25.30 51.35 -0.81
N PHE A 390 25.57 50.73 -1.96
CA PHE A 390 24.57 50.56 -3.01
C PHE A 390 23.34 49.78 -2.55
N PHE A 391 23.53 48.71 -1.78
CA PHE A 391 22.41 47.96 -1.19
C PHE A 391 21.58 48.82 -0.23
N THR A 392 22.22 49.66 0.60
CA THR A 392 21.50 50.58 1.49
C THR A 392 20.70 51.64 0.73
N ALA A 393 21.28 52.25 -0.31
CA ALA A 393 20.58 53.23 -1.14
C ALA A 393 19.39 52.58 -1.87
N LEU A 394 19.58 51.39 -2.43
CA LEU A 394 18.52 50.63 -3.08
C LEU A 394 17.36 50.31 -2.13
N ALA A 395 17.66 49.82 -0.91
CA ALA A 395 16.62 49.48 0.07
C ALA A 395 15.78 50.70 0.50
N VAL A 396 16.41 51.88 0.64
CA VAL A 396 15.70 53.12 0.95
C VAL A 396 14.77 53.52 -0.19
N ILE A 397 15.29 53.55 -1.43
CA ILE A 397 14.53 53.91 -2.63
C ILE A 397 13.33 52.97 -2.83
N VAL A 398 13.56 51.65 -2.74
CA VAL A 398 12.52 50.62 -2.88
C VAL A 398 11.45 50.77 -1.82
N SER A 399 11.81 51.00 -0.56
CA SER A 399 10.84 51.15 0.53
C SER A 399 10.00 52.42 0.38
N SER A 400 10.61 53.54 -0.03
CA SER A 400 9.88 54.79 -0.31
C SER A 400 8.96 54.67 -1.52
N ALA A 401 9.42 54.06 -2.62
CA ALA A 401 8.62 53.88 -3.82
C ALA A 401 7.43 52.93 -3.53
N GLY A 402 7.65 51.86 -2.75
CA GLY A 402 6.62 50.89 -2.38
C GLY A 402 5.52 51.51 -1.53
N ALA A 403 5.88 52.38 -0.58
CA ALA A 403 4.93 53.11 0.23
C ALA A 403 4.02 54.02 -0.61
N ILE A 404 4.58 54.70 -1.61
CA ILE A 404 3.83 55.59 -2.50
C ILE A 404 2.87 54.77 -3.38
N VAL A 405 3.31 53.63 -3.93
CA VAL A 405 2.46 52.72 -4.73
C VAL A 405 1.25 52.23 -3.94
N VAL A 406 1.47 51.88 -2.67
CA VAL A 406 0.46 51.35 -1.74
C VAL A 406 -0.52 52.43 -1.23
N GLY A 407 -0.25 53.71 -1.50
CA GLY A 407 -1.12 54.81 -1.06
C GLY A 407 -0.81 55.35 0.34
N PHE A 408 0.43 55.21 0.81
CA PHE A 408 0.84 55.79 2.09
C PHE A 408 0.97 57.32 1.97
N PRO A 409 0.51 58.11 2.95
CA PRO A 409 0.53 59.57 2.83
C PRO A 409 1.94 60.13 2.61
N LEU A 410 2.09 61.02 1.64
CA LEU A 410 3.39 61.59 1.22
C LEU A 410 4.16 62.23 2.39
N LEU A 411 3.47 62.86 3.33
CA LEU A 411 4.05 63.48 4.52
C LEU A 411 4.79 62.47 5.41
N PHE A 412 4.33 61.21 5.44
CA PHE A 412 4.91 60.16 6.26
C PHE A 412 5.89 59.25 5.51
N THR A 413 6.22 59.55 4.24
CA THR A 413 7.23 58.81 3.45
C THR A 413 8.63 58.68 4.08
N PRO A 414 9.09 59.57 4.98
CA PRO A 414 10.33 59.33 5.71
C PRO A 414 10.29 58.06 6.58
N LEU A 415 9.13 57.64 7.09
CA LEU A 415 9.00 56.44 7.93
C LEU A 415 9.34 55.14 7.14
N PRO A 416 8.76 54.89 5.95
CA PRO A 416 9.19 53.82 5.05
C PRO A 416 10.66 53.91 4.65
N ALA A 417 11.20 55.10 4.38
CA ALA A 417 12.61 55.27 4.04
C ALA A 417 13.53 54.83 5.20
N VAL A 418 13.17 55.19 6.43
CA VAL A 418 13.86 54.76 7.65
C VAL A 418 13.73 53.24 7.86
N ALA A 419 12.59 52.64 7.53
CA ALA A 419 12.41 51.18 7.56
C ALA A 419 13.41 50.48 6.62
N GLY A 420 13.52 50.94 5.36
CA GLY A 420 14.48 50.42 4.39
C GLY A 420 15.94 50.57 4.84
N LEU A 421 16.29 51.70 5.47
CA LEU A 421 17.61 51.93 6.04
C LEU A 421 17.92 50.94 7.19
N TYR A 422 16.98 50.70 8.09
CA TYR A 422 17.15 49.74 9.19
C TYR A 422 17.23 48.29 8.70
N PHE A 423 16.48 47.94 7.64
CA PHE A 423 16.62 46.65 6.96
C PHE A 423 18.02 46.47 6.36
N ALA A 424 18.52 47.47 5.64
CA ALA A 424 19.87 47.39 5.08
C ALA A 424 20.98 47.40 6.14
N ARG A 425 20.80 48.13 7.24
CA ARG A 425 21.68 48.07 8.41
C ARG A 425 21.70 46.69 9.06
N PHE A 426 20.57 45.98 9.08
CA PHE A 426 20.52 44.61 9.57
C PHE A 426 21.39 43.67 8.72
N PHE A 427 21.33 43.74 7.39
CA PHE A 427 22.17 42.89 6.52
C PHE A 427 23.67 43.22 6.60
N THR A 428 24.01 44.50 6.76
CA THR A 428 25.40 44.97 6.77
C THR A 428 26.08 44.85 8.14
N LYS A 429 25.39 45.26 9.21
CA LYS A 429 25.91 45.29 10.59
C LYS A 429 25.42 44.15 11.48
N LYS A 430 24.47 43.32 11.00
CA LYS A 430 23.87 42.20 11.76
C LYS A 430 23.27 42.60 13.11
N SER A 431 22.81 43.86 13.24
CA SER A 431 22.22 44.36 14.49
C SER A 431 20.77 43.93 14.65
N VAL A 432 20.45 43.22 15.73
CA VAL A 432 19.07 42.78 16.04
C VAL A 432 18.10 43.95 16.30
N PRO A 433 18.47 45.04 17.02
CA PRO A 433 17.56 46.16 17.25
C PRO A 433 17.10 46.86 15.97
N SER A 434 17.97 46.97 14.96
CA SER A 434 17.58 47.54 13.66
C SER A 434 16.54 46.66 12.95
N TYR A 435 16.59 45.34 13.12
CA TYR A 435 15.57 44.46 12.57
C TYR A 435 14.20 44.71 13.21
N PHE A 436 14.12 44.80 14.54
CA PHE A 436 12.86 45.09 15.22
C PHE A 436 12.31 46.49 14.88
N ALA A 437 13.18 47.49 14.70
CA ALA A 437 12.78 48.81 14.20
C ALA A 437 12.19 48.74 12.78
N PHE A 438 12.80 47.94 11.89
CA PHE A 438 12.26 47.66 10.56
C PHE A 438 10.89 46.97 10.64
N VAL A 439 10.74 45.94 11.48
CA VAL A 439 9.46 45.21 11.64
C VAL A 439 8.36 46.12 12.15
N ALA A 440 8.64 46.98 13.14
CA ALA A 440 7.67 47.94 13.66
C ALA A 440 7.19 48.91 12.57
N LEU A 441 8.11 49.54 11.84
CA LEU A 441 7.77 50.50 10.78
C LEU A 441 7.11 49.80 9.57
N GLY A 442 7.58 48.61 9.18
CA GLY A 442 6.99 47.82 8.11
C GLY A 442 5.58 47.32 8.45
N SER A 443 5.32 46.94 9.70
CA SER A 443 3.98 46.54 10.15
C SER A 443 2.96 47.67 10.05
N LEU A 444 3.37 48.92 10.28
CA LEU A 444 2.52 50.09 10.14
C LEU A 444 2.07 50.27 8.68
N MET A 445 2.95 50.01 7.71
CA MET A 445 2.60 50.05 6.28
C MET A 445 1.59 48.96 5.91
N VAL A 446 1.76 47.74 6.42
CA VAL A 446 0.82 46.63 6.20
C VAL A 446 -0.55 46.94 6.82
N ILE A 447 -0.57 47.45 8.06
CA ILE A 447 -1.80 47.86 8.76
C ILE A 447 -2.51 48.94 7.94
N TRP A 448 -1.80 49.98 7.50
CA TRP A 448 -2.37 51.04 6.68
C TRP A 448 -3.02 50.50 5.41
N PHE A 449 -2.31 49.66 4.65
CA PHE A 449 -2.84 49.09 3.40
C PHE A 449 -4.12 48.30 3.63
N VAL A 450 -4.13 47.40 4.62
CA VAL A 450 -5.31 46.57 4.91
C VAL A 450 -6.46 47.40 5.44
N MET A 451 -6.17 48.37 6.33
CA MET A 451 -7.17 49.25 6.91
C MET A 451 -7.85 50.11 5.85
N HIS A 452 -7.06 50.75 4.98
CA HIS A 452 -7.56 51.69 3.99
C HIS A 452 -8.35 51.00 2.85
N ASN A 453 -7.97 49.78 2.46
CA ASN A 453 -8.60 49.10 1.31
C ASN A 453 -9.73 48.15 1.70
N TYR A 454 -9.66 47.47 2.86
CA TYR A 454 -10.54 46.33 3.14
C TYR A 454 -11.33 46.41 4.45
N TRP A 455 -10.87 47.18 5.43
CA TRP A 455 -11.38 47.11 6.80
C TRP A 455 -12.78 47.72 6.97
N ASP A 456 -13.12 48.71 6.13
CA ASP A 456 -14.42 49.38 6.13
C ASP A 456 -15.45 48.70 5.21
N LEU A 457 -15.06 47.64 4.50
CA LEU A 457 -15.96 46.85 3.67
C LEU A 457 -16.80 45.89 4.54
N ASN A 458 -18.12 46.09 4.54
CA ASN A 458 -19.09 45.25 5.26
C ASN A 458 -19.48 44.00 4.45
N ILE A 459 -18.50 43.17 4.11
CA ILE A 459 -18.72 41.90 3.38
C ILE A 459 -18.63 40.74 4.38
N TRP A 460 -19.57 39.80 4.28
CA TRP A 460 -19.53 38.55 5.03
C TRP A 460 -18.85 37.47 4.18
N LEU A 461 -17.74 36.90 4.68
CA LEU A 461 -16.90 35.96 3.96
C LEU A 461 -16.45 34.83 4.89
N ALA A 462 -16.50 33.58 4.42
CA ALA A 462 -15.97 32.42 5.14
C ALA A 462 -16.51 32.27 6.60
N GLY A 463 -17.77 32.63 6.82
CA GLY A 463 -18.43 32.52 8.14
C GLY A 463 -18.20 33.71 9.08
N MET A 464 -17.53 34.78 8.66
CA MET A 464 -17.18 35.94 9.50
C MET A 464 -17.26 37.26 8.72
N PHE A 465 -17.32 38.40 9.41
CA PHE A 465 -17.16 39.71 8.78
C PHE A 465 -15.72 39.93 8.30
N LEU A 466 -15.55 40.50 7.10
CA LEU A 466 -14.26 40.79 6.48
C LEU A 466 -13.35 41.62 7.41
N LYS A 467 -13.91 42.57 8.17
CA LYS A 467 -13.20 43.35 9.19
C LYS A 467 -12.50 42.48 10.25
N SER A 468 -13.17 41.46 10.78
CA SER A 468 -12.57 40.52 11.74
C SER A 468 -11.49 39.68 11.09
N PHE A 469 -11.69 39.35 9.82
CA PHE A 469 -10.75 38.58 9.03
C PHE A 469 -9.46 39.36 8.71
N CYS A 470 -9.58 40.64 8.34
CA CYS A 470 -8.46 41.56 8.14
C CYS A 470 -7.57 41.65 9.40
N LYS A 471 -8.16 41.69 10.60
CA LYS A 471 -7.41 41.68 11.87
C LYS A 471 -6.56 40.41 12.03
N LEU A 472 -7.09 39.24 11.66
CA LEU A 472 -6.36 37.98 11.72
C LEU A 472 -5.20 37.96 10.71
N ILE A 473 -5.42 38.37 9.46
CA ILE A 473 -4.35 38.46 8.46
C ILE A 473 -3.23 39.40 8.93
N VAL A 474 -3.58 40.60 9.40
CA VAL A 474 -2.62 41.58 9.89
C VAL A 474 -1.82 41.00 11.06
N ALA A 475 -2.49 40.36 12.03
CA ALA A 475 -1.81 39.67 13.13
C ALA A 475 -0.85 38.58 12.61
N ASN A 476 -1.27 37.80 11.62
CA ASN A 476 -0.43 36.76 11.02
C ASN A 476 0.85 37.30 10.39
N ILE A 477 0.71 38.38 9.60
CA ILE A 477 1.82 39.02 8.90
C ILE A 477 2.81 39.63 9.90
N ILE A 478 2.30 40.27 10.96
CA ILE A 478 3.13 40.84 12.02
C ILE A 478 3.93 39.74 12.73
N ILE A 479 3.29 38.64 13.12
CA ILE A 479 3.98 37.51 13.75
C ILE A 479 5.04 36.93 12.80
N ALA A 480 4.72 36.75 11.51
CA ALA A 480 5.66 36.26 10.50
C ALA A 480 6.90 37.17 10.33
N MET A 481 6.73 38.49 10.41
CA MET A 481 7.84 39.45 10.36
C MET A 481 8.66 39.48 11.65
N VAL A 482 8.06 39.22 12.82
CA VAL A 482 8.76 39.24 14.12
C VAL A 482 9.63 37.99 14.32
N ILE A 483 9.17 36.82 13.86
CA ILE A 483 9.82 35.52 14.08
C ILE A 483 11.32 35.49 13.69
N PRO A 484 11.74 35.94 12.49
CA PRO A 484 13.16 35.86 12.11
C PRO A 484 14.06 36.70 13.04
N GLY A 485 13.54 37.79 13.61
CA GLY A 485 14.23 38.60 14.60
C GLY A 485 14.38 37.87 15.94
N LEU A 486 13.32 37.17 16.37
CA LEU A 486 13.36 36.35 17.59
C LEU A 486 14.37 35.19 17.45
N VAL A 487 14.51 34.58 16.28
CA VAL A 487 15.45 33.45 16.04
C VAL A 487 16.91 33.84 16.27
N LEU A 488 17.23 35.12 16.09
CA LEU A 488 18.57 35.66 16.28
C LEU A 488 18.91 36.02 17.73
N LEU A 489 17.91 36.00 18.63
CA LEU A 489 18.13 36.24 20.05
C LEU A 489 18.95 35.12 20.71
N PRO A 490 19.58 35.40 21.88
CA PRO A 490 20.27 34.38 22.67
C PRO A 490 19.38 33.19 23.04
N SER A 491 20.01 32.04 23.30
CA SER A 491 19.32 30.77 23.58
C SER A 491 18.30 30.81 24.73
N LYS A 492 18.46 31.72 25.69
CA LYS A 492 17.51 31.95 26.79
C LYS A 492 16.10 32.34 26.30
N PHE A 493 15.98 32.94 25.11
CA PHE A 493 14.73 33.40 24.52
C PHE A 493 14.18 32.47 23.43
N HIS A 494 14.74 31.27 23.24
CA HIS A 494 14.21 30.29 22.29
C HIS A 494 12.76 29.89 22.59
N PHE A 495 12.29 29.98 23.83
CA PHE A 495 10.87 29.75 24.12
C PHE A 495 9.95 30.73 23.38
N LEU A 496 10.36 32.00 23.19
CA LEU A 496 9.57 32.96 22.43
C LEU A 496 9.53 32.64 20.93
N THR A 497 10.62 32.12 20.37
CA THR A 497 10.65 31.70 18.96
C THR A 497 9.74 30.50 18.75
N GLU A 498 9.77 29.53 19.66
CA GLU A 498 8.90 28.36 19.66
C GLU A 498 7.42 28.75 19.77
N ALA A 499 7.08 29.57 20.78
CA ALA A 499 5.71 30.04 20.98
C ALA A 499 5.22 30.88 19.80
N GLY A 500 6.05 31.78 19.27
CA GLY A 500 5.72 32.61 18.10
C GLY A 500 5.48 31.78 16.84
N MET A 501 6.31 30.78 16.57
CA MET A 501 6.13 29.86 15.44
C MET A 501 4.84 29.03 15.57
N VAL A 502 4.54 28.51 16.76
CA VAL A 502 3.30 27.76 17.01
C VAL A 502 2.08 28.65 16.86
N ALA A 503 2.12 29.87 17.39
CA ALA A 503 1.04 30.85 17.23
C ALA A 503 0.80 31.21 15.75
N HIS A 504 1.87 31.45 14.99
CA HIS A 504 1.79 31.69 13.55
C HIS A 504 1.17 30.52 12.80
N ALA A 505 1.64 29.29 13.08
CA ALA A 505 1.12 28.10 12.43
C ALA A 505 -0.37 27.86 12.76
N LEU A 506 -0.79 28.02 14.02
CA LEU A 506 -2.19 27.90 14.43
C LEU A 506 -3.08 28.92 13.72
N LEU A 507 -2.64 30.18 13.65
CA LEU A 507 -3.42 31.24 13.04
C LEU A 507 -3.49 31.09 11.51
N LEU A 508 -2.40 30.64 10.87
CA LEU A 508 -2.40 30.27 9.46
C LEU A 508 -3.33 29.08 9.17
N CYS A 509 -3.31 28.03 10.00
CA CYS A 509 -4.23 26.90 9.89
C CYS A 509 -5.69 27.36 10.02
N TYR A 510 -6.00 28.24 10.97
CA TYR A 510 -7.35 28.78 11.15
C TYR A 510 -7.82 29.59 9.93
N ILE A 511 -6.96 30.46 9.40
CA ILE A 511 -7.28 31.27 8.23
C ILE A 511 -7.53 30.38 7.01
N GLU A 512 -6.65 29.43 6.72
CA GLU A 512 -6.77 28.57 5.54
C GLU A 512 -7.95 27.60 5.64
N ASP A 513 -8.23 27.04 6.82
CA ASP A 513 -9.40 26.16 7.04
C ASP A 513 -10.72 26.88 6.74
N ARG A 514 -10.85 28.15 7.17
CA ARG A 514 -12.02 28.98 6.85
C ARG A 514 -12.10 29.31 5.37
N PHE A 515 -10.98 29.67 4.75
CA PHE A 515 -10.95 30.04 3.34
C PHE A 515 -11.22 28.87 2.40
N PHE A 516 -10.69 27.70 2.72
CA PHE A 516 -10.81 26.50 1.92
C PHE A 516 -12.14 25.79 2.21
N ASN A 517 -12.34 25.24 3.40
CA ASN A 517 -13.51 24.39 3.69
C ASN A 517 -14.83 25.18 3.76
N TYR A 518 -14.82 26.35 4.40
CA TYR A 518 -16.06 27.12 4.61
C TYR A 518 -16.59 27.72 3.30
N SER A 519 -15.70 28.10 2.37
CA SER A 519 -16.13 28.59 1.05
C SER A 519 -16.70 27.47 0.19
N THR A 520 -16.04 26.30 0.16
CA THR A 520 -16.49 25.14 -0.63
C THR A 520 -17.82 24.57 -0.14
N ILE A 521 -18.09 24.56 1.17
CA ILE A 521 -19.34 23.99 1.72
C ILE A 521 -20.56 24.89 1.46
N TYR A 522 -20.41 26.22 1.53
CA TYR A 522 -21.56 27.15 1.51
C TYR A 522 -21.76 27.90 0.19
N HIS A 523 -20.73 28.01 -0.67
CA HIS A 523 -20.84 28.61 -2.00
C HIS A 523 -20.85 27.55 -3.11
N TYR A 524 -21.75 26.58 -3.00
CA TYR A 524 -21.90 25.44 -3.94
C TYR A 524 -22.53 25.82 -5.31
N GLY A 525 -22.31 27.04 -5.82
CA GLY A 525 -23.00 27.53 -7.02
C GLY A 525 -22.24 28.52 -7.90
N MET A 526 -20.96 28.77 -7.61
CA MET A 526 -20.05 29.54 -8.47
C MET A 526 -18.94 28.59 -8.91
N GLU A 527 -19.24 27.73 -9.90
CA GLU A 527 -18.42 26.57 -10.30
C GLU A 527 -16.99 26.93 -10.75
N ASP A 528 -16.72 28.19 -11.11
CA ASP A 528 -15.46 28.60 -11.74
C ASP A 528 -14.42 29.25 -10.82
N ASP A 529 -14.78 29.76 -9.63
CA ASP A 529 -13.87 30.56 -8.79
C ASP A 529 -13.70 30.00 -7.37
N VAL A 530 -12.77 29.04 -7.23
CA VAL A 530 -12.29 28.58 -5.91
C VAL A 530 -11.57 29.74 -5.21
N MET A 531 -12.19 30.26 -4.14
CA MET A 531 -11.67 31.44 -3.41
C MET A 531 -10.25 31.25 -2.83
N TYR A 532 -9.91 30.02 -2.42
CA TYR A 532 -8.56 29.69 -1.95
C TYR A 532 -8.06 28.39 -2.58
N PRO A 533 -7.05 28.44 -3.47
CA PRO A 533 -6.68 27.28 -4.27
C PRO A 533 -5.92 26.22 -3.47
N SER A 534 -6.15 24.96 -3.82
CA SER A 534 -5.52 23.78 -3.19
C SER A 534 -3.98 23.81 -3.25
N TYR A 535 -3.40 24.32 -4.33
CA TYR A 535 -1.94 24.42 -4.47
C TYR A 535 -1.29 25.37 -3.45
N MET A 536 -2.02 26.37 -2.94
CA MET A 536 -1.51 27.26 -1.89
C MET A 536 -1.41 26.55 -0.54
N VAL A 537 -2.38 25.69 -0.20
CA VAL A 537 -2.31 24.84 0.99
C VAL A 537 -1.08 23.93 0.92
N ILE A 538 -0.83 23.31 -0.24
CA ILE A 538 0.35 22.44 -0.44
C ILE A 538 1.65 23.25 -0.32
N LEU A 539 1.70 24.44 -0.92
CA LEU A 539 2.89 25.29 -0.87
C LEU A 539 3.21 25.74 0.55
N THR A 540 2.24 26.26 1.28
CA THR A 540 2.43 26.77 2.64
C THR A 540 2.79 25.65 3.63
N THR A 541 2.23 24.45 3.46
CA THR A 541 2.59 23.27 4.26
C THR A 541 4.02 22.80 4.00
N LEU A 542 4.44 22.66 2.73
CA LEU A 542 5.79 22.24 2.38
C LEU A 542 6.84 23.26 2.82
N ILE A 543 6.60 24.56 2.62
CA ILE A 543 7.49 25.63 3.09
C ILE A 543 7.56 25.61 4.63
N GLY A 544 6.42 25.49 5.32
CA GLY A 544 6.37 25.39 6.77
C GLY A 544 7.22 24.24 7.31
N LEU A 545 7.05 23.03 6.76
CA LEU A 545 7.85 21.85 7.12
C LEU A 545 9.34 22.02 6.80
N ALA A 546 9.68 22.64 5.67
CA ALA A 546 11.07 22.90 5.29
C ALA A 546 11.75 23.88 6.27
N VAL A 547 11.05 24.93 6.68
CA VAL A 547 11.52 25.91 7.67
C VAL A 547 11.72 25.24 9.04
N VAL A 548 10.74 24.46 9.51
CA VAL A 548 10.85 23.72 10.79
C VAL A 548 12.05 22.78 10.79
N ARG A 549 12.24 22.02 9.69
CA ARG A 549 13.36 21.09 9.55
C ARG A 549 14.71 21.83 9.55
N ARG A 550 14.80 22.98 8.88
CA ARG A 550 16.02 23.78 8.85
C ARG A 550 16.34 24.37 10.22
N LEU A 551 15.37 24.97 10.90
CA LEU A 551 15.55 25.54 12.23
C LEU A 551 15.90 24.47 13.28
N PHE A 552 15.38 23.25 13.14
CA PHE A 552 15.78 22.12 13.98
C PHE A 552 17.22 21.66 13.71
N ALA A 553 17.63 21.60 12.44
CA ALA A 553 19.01 21.25 12.07
C ALA A 553 20.04 22.28 12.58
N ASP A 554 19.64 23.55 12.62
CA ASP A 554 20.43 24.65 13.16
C ASP A 554 20.34 24.78 14.70
N HIS A 555 19.65 23.84 15.38
CA HIS A 555 19.45 23.82 16.84
C HIS A 555 18.79 25.08 17.43
N ARG A 556 17.95 25.77 16.64
CA ARG A 556 17.24 26.99 17.05
C ARG A 556 15.86 26.72 17.69
N ILE A 557 15.32 25.51 17.51
CA ILE A 557 14.01 25.08 18.01
C ILE A 557 14.17 23.71 18.70
N GLY A 558 13.51 23.52 19.84
CA GLY A 558 13.47 22.27 20.59
C GLY A 558 12.59 21.18 19.95
N SER A 559 12.79 19.93 20.37
CA SER A 559 12.06 18.76 19.83
C SER A 559 10.54 18.84 20.04
N LYS A 560 10.07 19.45 21.13
CA LYS A 560 8.64 19.63 21.43
C LYS A 560 7.94 20.55 20.42
N ALA A 561 8.55 21.71 20.13
CA ALA A 561 8.01 22.64 19.16
C ALA A 561 8.05 22.08 17.73
N VAL A 562 9.11 21.36 17.36
CA VAL A 562 9.17 20.65 16.06
C VAL A 562 8.02 19.66 15.93
N TRP A 563 7.77 18.86 16.96
CA TRP A 563 6.66 17.91 16.97
C TRP A 563 5.31 18.61 16.74
N ILE A 564 4.99 19.65 17.52
CA ILE A 564 3.73 20.39 17.37
C ILE A 564 3.59 20.99 15.96
N LEU A 565 4.63 21.67 15.48
CA LEU A 565 4.62 22.33 14.17
C LEU A 565 4.49 21.32 13.03
N THR A 566 5.18 20.17 13.12
CA THR A 566 5.02 19.10 12.11
C THR A 566 3.59 18.58 12.07
N CYS A 567 2.96 18.35 13.23
CA CYS A 567 1.57 17.91 13.30
C CYS A 567 0.62 18.95 12.70
N LEU A 568 0.74 20.23 13.08
CA LEU A 568 -0.11 21.32 12.56
C LEU A 568 -0.01 21.47 11.04
N TYR A 569 1.21 21.54 10.49
CA TYR A 569 1.38 21.64 9.03
C TYR A 569 0.91 20.39 8.30
N SER A 570 1.11 19.19 8.86
CA SER A 570 0.59 17.95 8.24
C SER A 570 -0.94 17.84 8.31
N ALA A 571 -1.58 18.37 9.37
CA ALA A 571 -3.04 18.35 9.52
C ALA A 571 -3.75 19.15 8.42
N LYS A 572 -3.11 20.20 7.90
CA LYS A 572 -3.64 21.00 6.78
C LYS A 572 -3.85 20.17 5.51
N LEU A 573 -3.04 19.15 5.28
CA LEU A 573 -3.18 18.29 4.10
C LEU A 573 -4.50 17.50 4.13
N ALA A 574 -5.11 17.29 5.30
CA ALA A 574 -6.41 16.62 5.41
C ALA A 574 -7.51 17.39 4.65
N MET A 575 -7.43 18.72 4.58
CA MET A 575 -8.39 19.56 3.85
C MET A 575 -8.49 19.19 2.37
N LEU A 576 -7.40 18.69 1.76
CA LEU A 576 -7.36 18.35 0.35
C LEU A 576 -8.13 17.07 0.02
N PHE A 577 -8.35 16.20 1.01
CA PHE A 577 -8.99 14.90 0.81
C PHE A 577 -10.47 14.90 1.17
N LEU A 578 -10.88 15.71 2.15
CA LEU A 578 -12.24 15.70 2.66
C LEU A 578 -12.66 17.12 3.08
N SER A 579 -13.77 17.60 2.55
CA SER A 579 -14.35 18.91 2.87
C SER A 579 -15.30 18.81 4.05
N SER A 580 -14.76 18.90 5.28
CA SER A 580 -15.56 18.93 6.51
C SER A 580 -15.25 20.18 7.33
N LYS A 581 -16.26 20.72 8.04
CA LYS A 581 -16.23 22.03 8.72
C LYS A 581 -15.13 22.17 9.77
N SER A 582 -14.63 21.07 10.32
CA SER A 582 -13.66 21.05 11.43
C SER A 582 -12.44 20.16 11.16
N ILE A 583 -12.19 19.77 9.91
CA ILE A 583 -11.24 18.70 9.60
C ILE A 583 -9.82 18.96 10.10
N VAL A 584 -9.31 20.19 10.00
CA VAL A 584 -7.98 20.55 10.50
C VAL A 584 -7.91 20.43 12.02
N TRP A 585 -8.96 20.89 12.70
CA TRP A 585 -9.08 20.90 14.16
C TRP A 585 -9.31 19.52 14.75
N VAL A 586 -9.76 18.57 13.95
CA VAL A 586 -9.92 17.16 14.31
C VAL A 586 -8.64 16.37 13.98
N ALA A 587 -8.02 16.63 12.82
CA ALA A 587 -6.80 15.96 12.39
C ALA A 587 -5.56 16.36 13.22
N ALA A 588 -5.45 17.63 13.66
CA ALA A 588 -4.31 18.09 14.44
C ALA A 588 -4.19 17.40 15.81
N PRO A 589 -5.24 17.29 16.65
CA PRO A 589 -5.20 16.51 17.88
C PRO A 589 -4.89 15.02 17.66
N LEU A 590 -5.44 14.41 16.60
CA LEU A 590 -5.15 13.02 16.25
C LEU A 590 -3.66 12.82 15.93
N LEU A 591 -3.09 13.68 15.07
CA LEU A 591 -1.68 13.63 14.72
C LEU A 591 -0.78 13.90 15.93
N LEU A 592 -1.18 14.80 16.82
CA LEU A 592 -0.51 15.03 18.11
C LEU A 592 -0.62 13.80 19.02
N ALA A 593 -1.72 13.06 19.03
CA ALA A 593 -1.84 11.85 19.86
C ALA A 593 -0.94 10.70 19.36
N VAL A 594 -0.83 10.51 18.05
CA VAL A 594 -0.19 9.33 17.41
C VAL A 594 1.32 9.49 17.19
N SER A 595 1.79 10.69 16.89
CA SER A 595 3.19 10.95 16.53
C SER A 595 4.26 11.00 17.66
N PRO A 596 3.96 11.17 18.97
CA PRO A 596 4.96 11.24 20.04
C PRO A 596 5.95 10.06 20.08
N PRO A 597 5.54 8.79 19.91
CA PRO A 597 6.47 7.65 19.88
C PRO A 597 7.48 7.74 18.73
N LEU A 598 7.14 8.43 17.63
CA LEU A 598 8.01 8.55 16.45
C LEU A 598 8.93 9.77 16.53
N LEU A 599 8.41 10.89 17.04
CA LEU A 599 9.07 12.20 16.96
C LEU A 599 9.69 12.68 18.28
N LEU A 600 9.07 12.39 19.43
CA LEU A 600 9.51 12.92 20.73
C LEU A 600 10.44 11.96 21.48
N TYR A 601 10.08 10.67 21.56
CA TYR A 601 10.80 9.70 22.39
C TYR A 601 11.97 9.01 21.69
N LYS A 602 12.27 9.40 20.44
CA LYS A 602 13.38 8.83 19.66
C LYS A 602 14.73 9.37 20.16
N GLU A 603 15.29 8.77 21.20
CA GLU A 603 16.69 9.01 21.58
C GLU A 603 17.62 8.40 20.53
N LYS A 604 18.45 9.25 19.89
CA LYS A 604 19.40 8.82 18.86
C LYS A 604 20.55 7.94 19.38
N SER A 605 20.76 7.89 20.70
CA SER A 605 21.91 7.24 21.33
C SER A 605 21.64 5.82 21.84
N LYS A 606 20.37 5.41 21.98
CA LYS A 606 20.00 4.06 22.45
C LYS A 606 19.02 3.44 21.47
N SER A 607 19.30 2.20 21.07
CA SER A 607 18.48 1.44 20.11
C SER A 607 17.02 1.23 20.57
N ALA A 608 16.70 1.46 21.84
CA ALA A 608 15.35 1.64 22.34
C ALA A 608 15.34 2.57 23.58
N SER A 609 14.78 3.77 23.46
CA SER A 609 14.31 4.51 24.63
C SER A 609 13.07 3.80 25.16
N LYS A 610 13.05 3.40 26.43
CA LYS A 610 11.94 2.65 27.02
C LYS A 610 11.00 3.62 27.74
N MET A 611 9.79 3.82 27.20
CA MET A 611 8.71 4.53 27.93
C MET A 611 8.27 3.72 29.15
N LYS A 612 7.86 4.40 30.22
CA LYS A 612 7.28 3.71 31.39
C LYS A 612 5.91 3.13 31.03
N PRO A 613 5.49 1.97 31.59
CA PRO A 613 4.20 1.35 31.28
C PRO A 613 3.00 2.30 31.46
N TRP A 614 2.95 3.06 32.56
CA TRP A 614 1.92 4.07 32.80
C TRP A 614 1.82 5.11 31.68
N GLN A 615 2.96 5.57 31.15
CA GLN A 615 2.97 6.52 30.03
C GLN A 615 2.41 5.87 28.76
N GLY A 616 2.70 4.59 28.52
CA GLY A 616 2.12 3.83 27.41
C GLY A 616 0.59 3.76 27.48
N TYR A 617 0.04 3.42 28.65
CA TYR A 617 -1.41 3.38 28.86
C TYR A 617 -2.06 4.77 28.75
N ALA A 618 -1.44 5.81 29.32
CA ALA A 618 -1.93 7.18 29.19
C ALA A 618 -1.95 7.64 27.73
N HIS A 619 -0.91 7.33 26.95
CA HIS A 619 -0.89 7.63 25.52
C HIS A 619 -1.96 6.86 24.73
N ALA A 620 -2.17 5.57 25.03
CA ALA A 620 -3.25 4.80 24.41
C ALA A 620 -4.65 5.40 24.70
N LEU A 621 -4.87 5.89 25.93
CA LEU A 621 -6.10 6.59 26.30
C LEU A 621 -6.28 7.90 25.51
N VAL A 622 -5.21 8.71 25.39
CA VAL A 622 -5.24 9.96 24.60
C VAL A 622 -5.53 9.65 23.13
N VAL A 623 -4.94 8.59 22.57
CA VAL A 623 -5.24 8.12 21.21
C VAL A 623 -6.72 7.75 21.08
N ALA A 624 -7.26 6.96 22.01
CA ALA A 624 -8.68 6.58 21.98
C ALA A 624 -9.62 7.80 22.03
N ILE A 625 -9.36 8.76 22.90
CA ILE A 625 -10.13 10.01 22.99
C ILE A 625 -10.01 10.82 21.70
N SER A 626 -8.80 10.91 21.11
CA SER A 626 -8.59 11.65 19.86
C SER A 626 -9.35 11.02 18.68
N VAL A 627 -9.31 9.69 18.53
CA VAL A 627 -10.07 9.01 17.46
C VAL A 627 -11.57 9.15 17.67
N TRP A 628 -12.05 9.10 18.91
CA TRP A 628 -13.46 9.34 19.22
C TRP A 628 -13.92 10.77 18.88
N PHE A 629 -13.05 11.76 19.07
CA PHE A 629 -13.28 13.12 18.61
C PHE A 629 -13.33 13.20 17.07
N CYS A 630 -12.57 12.35 16.36
CA CYS A 630 -12.59 12.25 14.90
C CYS A 630 -13.79 11.50 14.28
N ARG A 631 -14.74 10.99 15.08
CA ARG A 631 -15.83 10.14 14.56
C ARG A 631 -16.65 10.78 13.44
N GLU A 632 -16.86 12.10 13.48
CA GLU A 632 -17.63 12.82 12.44
C GLU A 632 -16.86 12.88 11.12
N THR A 633 -15.55 13.17 11.18
CA THR A 633 -14.70 13.10 9.99
C THR A 633 -14.55 11.69 9.43
N ILE A 634 -14.57 10.67 10.29
CA ILE A 634 -14.56 9.26 9.86
C ILE A 634 -15.90 8.92 9.18
N PHE A 635 -17.02 9.41 9.71
CA PHE A 635 -18.34 9.24 9.09
C PHE A 635 -18.37 9.88 7.69
N ASP A 636 -17.95 11.13 7.57
CA ASP A 636 -17.88 11.86 6.30
C ASP A 636 -16.97 11.13 5.28
N ALA A 637 -15.79 10.66 5.72
CA ALA A 637 -14.87 9.91 4.86
C ALA A 637 -15.45 8.58 4.38
N LEU A 638 -16.15 7.85 5.25
CA LEU A 638 -16.80 6.59 4.89
C LEU A 638 -18.02 6.80 3.97
N GLN A 639 -18.76 7.89 4.18
CA GLN A 639 -19.85 8.28 3.29
C GLN A 639 -19.33 8.67 1.92
N TRP A 640 -18.23 9.43 1.85
CA TRP A 640 -17.57 9.77 0.59
C TRP A 640 -17.08 8.52 -0.15
N TRP A 641 -16.49 7.57 0.57
CA TRP A 641 -15.98 6.32 -0.03
C TRP A 641 -17.09 5.38 -0.52
N ASN A 642 -18.14 5.17 0.29
CA ASN A 642 -19.21 4.22 -0.02
C ASN A 642 -20.36 4.83 -0.85
N GLY A 643 -20.42 6.16 -0.97
CA GLY A 643 -21.53 6.89 -1.57
C GLY A 643 -22.85 6.80 -0.78
N ARG A 644 -22.86 6.17 0.39
CA ARG A 644 -24.02 5.96 1.26
C ARG A 644 -23.64 6.19 2.73
N PRO A 645 -24.58 6.64 3.59
CA PRO A 645 -24.28 6.84 5.00
C PRO A 645 -23.86 5.50 5.66
N PRO A 646 -22.72 5.46 6.37
CA PRO A 646 -22.23 4.24 6.98
C PRO A 646 -23.12 3.75 8.13
N SER A 647 -23.21 2.41 8.27
CA SER A 647 -23.87 1.77 9.41
C SER A 647 -23.11 2.04 10.71
N ASP A 648 -23.83 1.99 11.85
CA ASP A 648 -23.22 2.22 13.17
C ASP A 648 -22.07 1.25 13.49
N GLY A 649 -22.27 -0.03 13.18
CA GLY A 649 -21.26 -1.06 13.37
C GLY A 649 -20.03 -0.81 12.50
N LEU A 650 -20.21 -0.34 11.26
CA LEU A 650 -19.11 0.04 10.38
C LEU A 650 -18.33 1.23 10.95
N LEU A 651 -19.02 2.31 11.36
CA LEU A 651 -18.38 3.49 11.94
C LEU A 651 -17.59 3.15 13.22
N LEU A 652 -18.20 2.40 14.15
CA LEU A 652 -17.54 1.95 15.37
C LEU A 652 -16.35 1.03 15.07
N GLY A 653 -16.51 0.11 14.11
CA GLY A 653 -15.44 -0.77 13.65
C GLY A 653 -14.23 0.01 13.14
N PHE A 654 -14.44 1.00 12.27
CA PHE A 654 -13.37 1.88 11.81
C PHE A 654 -12.73 2.68 12.94
N CYS A 655 -13.49 3.18 13.91
CA CYS A 655 -12.93 3.85 15.09
C CYS A 655 -12.00 2.90 15.88
N ILE A 656 -12.42 1.66 16.14
CA ILE A 656 -11.63 0.68 16.88
C ILE A 656 -10.36 0.27 16.10
N VAL A 657 -10.48 0.02 14.79
CA VAL A 657 -9.32 -0.28 13.94
C VAL A 657 -8.32 0.88 13.97
N LEU A 658 -8.79 2.12 13.83
CA LEU A 658 -7.93 3.30 13.85
C LEU A 658 -7.23 3.49 15.20
N ILE A 659 -7.90 3.22 16.33
CA ILE A 659 -7.27 3.21 17.67
C ILE A 659 -6.16 2.15 17.71
N GLY A 660 -6.43 0.95 17.22
CA GLY A 660 -5.44 -0.13 17.14
C GLY A 660 -4.23 0.27 16.28
N LEU A 661 -4.46 0.74 15.06
CA LEU A 661 -3.40 1.18 14.13
C LEU A 661 -2.56 2.31 14.72
N ALA A 662 -3.21 3.30 15.34
CA ALA A 662 -2.56 4.42 16.01
C ALA A 662 -1.68 3.99 17.19
N CYS A 663 -1.97 2.86 17.84
CA CYS A 663 -1.17 2.32 18.93
C CYS A 663 0.02 1.45 18.47
N ILE A 664 0.13 1.09 17.18
CA ILE A 664 1.24 0.26 16.65
C ILE A 664 2.62 0.86 16.96
N PRO A 665 2.90 2.17 16.73
CA PRO A 665 4.22 2.73 17.00
C PRO A 665 4.64 2.63 18.48
N ILE A 666 3.68 2.69 19.41
CA ILE A 666 3.92 2.55 20.84
C ILE A 666 4.43 1.13 21.14
N VAL A 667 3.72 0.12 20.65
CA VAL A 667 4.05 -1.29 20.92
C VAL A 667 5.29 -1.74 20.13
N ALA A 668 5.41 -1.35 18.86
CA ALA A 668 6.50 -1.77 17.99
C ALA A 668 7.85 -1.18 18.41
N LEU A 669 7.89 0.09 18.84
CA LEU A 669 9.15 0.78 19.17
C LEU A 669 9.51 0.71 20.65
N HIS A 670 8.54 0.82 21.57
CA HIS A 670 8.82 0.95 23.01
C HIS A 670 8.53 -0.34 23.80
N PHE A 671 7.52 -1.11 23.41
CA PHE A 671 7.10 -2.34 24.12
C PHE A 671 7.31 -3.61 23.29
N SER A 672 8.32 -3.63 22.41
CA SER A 672 8.59 -4.78 21.52
C SER A 672 8.90 -6.08 22.28
N HIS A 673 9.43 -5.97 23.50
CA HIS A 673 9.71 -7.10 24.41
C HIS A 673 8.45 -7.66 25.09
N VAL A 674 7.38 -6.86 25.22
CA VAL A 674 6.18 -7.26 25.95
C VAL A 674 5.22 -7.97 25.00
N LEU A 675 5.26 -9.30 25.01
CA LEU A 675 4.45 -10.12 24.11
C LEU A 675 2.94 -9.95 24.33
N SER A 676 2.51 -9.68 25.56
CA SER A 676 1.10 -9.40 25.88
C SER A 676 0.59 -8.13 25.18
N ALA A 677 1.40 -7.09 25.08
CA ALA A 677 1.05 -5.83 24.39
C ALA A 677 0.87 -6.03 22.88
N LYS A 678 1.71 -6.87 22.26
CA LYS A 678 1.57 -7.26 20.85
C LYS A 678 0.27 -8.04 20.62
N ARG A 679 -0.04 -8.97 21.52
CA ARG A 679 -1.26 -9.79 21.45
C ARG A 679 -2.52 -8.96 21.65
N SER A 680 -2.54 -8.06 22.64
CA SER A 680 -3.67 -7.16 22.87
C SER A 680 -3.91 -6.21 21.69
N LEU A 681 -2.84 -5.72 21.06
CA LEU A 681 -2.92 -4.88 19.87
C LEU A 681 -3.55 -5.62 18.68
N VAL A 682 -3.10 -6.86 18.42
CA VAL A 682 -3.69 -7.71 17.38
C VAL A 682 -5.17 -7.97 17.66
N LEU A 683 -5.52 -8.21 18.93
CA LEU A 683 -6.91 -8.42 19.33
C LEU A 683 -7.76 -7.16 19.10
N VAL A 684 -7.30 -5.96 19.48
CA VAL A 684 -8.02 -4.70 19.22
C VAL A 684 -8.22 -4.48 17.73
N VAL A 685 -7.18 -4.64 16.90
CA VAL A 685 -7.34 -4.47 15.43
C VAL A 685 -8.33 -5.49 14.88
N ALA A 686 -8.26 -6.74 15.31
CA ALA A 686 -9.20 -7.77 14.90
C ALA A 686 -10.64 -7.48 15.35
N THR A 687 -10.85 -6.95 16.57
CA THR A 687 -12.18 -6.51 17.03
C THR A 687 -12.77 -5.49 16.07
N GLY A 688 -12.02 -4.46 15.70
CA GLY A 688 -12.48 -3.45 14.75
C GLY A 688 -12.77 -4.04 13.37
N CYS A 689 -11.91 -4.92 12.85
CA CYS A 689 -12.14 -5.58 11.56
C CYS A 689 -13.42 -6.44 11.58
N MET A 690 -13.70 -7.14 12.68
CA MET A 690 -14.94 -7.93 12.80
C MET A 690 -16.18 -7.04 12.81
N PHE A 691 -16.12 -5.87 13.45
CA PHE A 691 -17.20 -4.88 13.38
C PHE A 691 -17.41 -4.31 11.97
N ILE A 692 -16.33 -4.09 11.21
CA ILE A 692 -16.41 -3.64 9.81
C ILE A 692 -17.05 -4.71 8.91
N LEU A 693 -16.66 -5.97 9.08
CA LEU A 693 -17.18 -7.09 8.26
C LEU A 693 -18.63 -7.44 8.59
N MET A 694 -18.96 -7.52 9.89
CA MET A 694 -20.27 -7.98 10.35
C MET A 694 -21.30 -6.85 10.47
N GLN A 695 -20.86 -5.60 10.55
CA GLN A 695 -21.69 -4.39 10.68
C GLN A 695 -22.84 -4.56 11.69
N PRO A 696 -22.54 -4.90 12.96
CA PRO A 696 -23.59 -5.17 13.94
C PRO A 696 -24.45 -3.91 14.15
N PRO A 697 -25.79 -4.02 14.06
CA PRO A 697 -26.67 -2.91 14.39
C PRO A 697 -26.53 -2.56 15.89
N MET A 698 -26.25 -1.28 16.16
CA MET A 698 -26.10 -0.78 17.53
C MET A 698 -27.49 -0.53 18.15
N PRO A 699 -27.69 -0.86 19.44
CA PRO A 699 -28.92 -0.51 20.13
C PRO A 699 -29.08 1.01 20.18
N MET A 700 -30.31 1.49 20.12
CA MET A 700 -30.62 2.92 19.99
C MET A 700 -30.07 3.76 21.17
N THR A 701 -29.90 3.16 22.34
CA THR A 701 -29.26 3.77 23.53
C THR A 701 -27.76 4.02 23.36
N TRP A 702 -27.10 3.26 22.48
CA TRP A 702 -25.68 3.40 22.14
C TRP A 702 -25.46 4.11 20.79
N SER A 703 -26.54 4.51 20.13
CA SER A 703 -26.45 5.27 18.89
C SER A 703 -25.77 6.61 19.13
N TYR A 704 -24.94 7.02 18.16
CA TYR A 704 -24.15 8.24 18.28
C TYR A 704 -25.08 9.47 18.40
N HIS A 705 -24.92 10.24 19.47
CA HIS A 705 -25.72 11.44 19.73
C HIS A 705 -25.30 12.66 18.88
N SER A 706 -24.51 12.47 17.82
CA SER A 706 -24.20 13.57 16.90
C SER A 706 -25.44 13.86 16.05
N GLU A 707 -25.93 15.10 16.12
CA GLU A 707 -27.09 15.57 15.35
C GLU A 707 -26.89 15.37 13.84
N MET A 708 -25.65 15.50 13.35
CA MET A 708 -25.29 15.29 11.94
C MET A 708 -25.51 13.84 11.49
N ILE A 709 -25.03 12.88 12.30
CA ILE A 709 -25.15 11.44 12.01
C ILE A 709 -26.60 10.98 12.10
N LYS A 710 -27.37 11.56 13.03
CA LYS A 710 -28.80 11.28 13.17
C LYS A 710 -29.61 11.81 11.99
N ALA A 711 -29.33 13.04 11.55
CA ALA A 711 -30.00 13.67 10.40
C ALA A 711 -29.73 12.92 9.09
N ALA A 712 -28.52 12.40 8.88
CA ALA A 712 -28.17 11.64 7.68
C ALA A 712 -28.87 10.26 7.57
N ARG A 713 -29.38 9.72 8.68
CA ARG A 713 -30.03 8.39 8.73
C ARG A 713 -31.55 8.43 8.77
N GLN A 714 -32.08 9.48 9.36
CA GLN A 714 -33.53 9.71 9.44
C GLN A 714 -33.90 10.71 8.35
N SER A 715 -33.57 10.37 7.09
CA SER A 715 -34.15 11.12 5.98
C SER A 715 -35.67 10.94 6.07
N ALA A 716 -36.42 12.03 6.06
CA ALA A 716 -37.88 11.98 6.13
C ALA A 716 -38.46 11.15 4.97
N ASP A 717 -37.72 11.09 3.86
CA ASP A 717 -38.05 10.36 2.64
C ASP A 717 -38.00 8.84 2.86
N ASP A 718 -36.96 8.28 3.51
CA ASP A 718 -36.85 6.82 3.70
C ASP A 718 -38.01 6.25 4.54
N ILE A 719 -38.42 6.97 5.58
CA ILE A 719 -39.55 6.59 6.44
C ILE A 719 -40.88 6.70 5.68
N SER A 720 -41.00 7.69 4.79
CA SER A 720 -42.20 7.90 3.97
C SER A 720 -42.34 6.88 2.84
N ILE A 721 -41.24 6.43 2.24
CA ILE A 721 -41.21 5.53 1.07
C ILE A 721 -41.31 4.06 1.52
N TYR A 722 -40.57 3.66 2.56
CA TYR A 722 -40.44 2.26 2.95
C TYR A 722 -41.17 1.89 4.25
N GLY A 723 -41.76 2.88 4.95
CA GLY A 723 -42.42 2.68 6.24
C GLY A 723 -41.45 2.25 7.35
N PHE A 724 -41.99 1.92 8.52
CA PHE A 724 -41.20 1.31 9.60
C PHE A 724 -40.81 -0.11 9.18
N MET A 725 -39.58 -0.30 8.68
CA MET A 725 -39.05 -1.65 8.46
C MET A 725 -38.96 -2.38 9.80
N ALA A 726 -39.64 -3.53 9.91
CA ALA A 726 -39.57 -4.40 11.09
C ALA A 726 -38.10 -4.81 11.33
N SER A 727 -37.56 -4.42 12.48
CA SER A 727 -36.16 -4.71 12.84
C SER A 727 -35.97 -6.21 13.05
N LYS A 728 -35.14 -6.86 12.21
CA LYS A 728 -34.58 -8.17 12.55
C LYS A 728 -33.93 -8.10 13.94
N PRO A 729 -34.02 -9.13 14.79
CA PRO A 729 -33.36 -9.13 16.09
C PRO A 729 -31.85 -8.94 15.91
N THR A 730 -31.32 -7.88 16.50
CA THR A 730 -29.99 -7.32 16.22
C THR A 730 -28.87 -7.93 17.06
N TRP A 731 -29.23 -8.56 18.18
CA TRP A 731 -28.32 -9.13 19.18
C TRP A 731 -27.55 -10.40 18.75
N PRO A 732 -28.02 -11.29 17.84
CA PRO A 732 -27.28 -12.51 17.49
C PRO A 732 -25.89 -12.23 16.89
N SER A 733 -25.77 -11.19 16.07
CA SER A 733 -24.49 -10.76 15.46
C SER A 733 -23.40 -10.48 16.51
N TRP A 734 -23.77 -10.01 17.70
CA TRP A 734 -22.84 -9.75 18.80
C TRP A 734 -22.27 -11.03 19.39
N LEU A 735 -23.06 -12.12 19.46
CA LEU A 735 -22.56 -13.42 19.91
C LEU A 735 -21.53 -14.01 18.95
N LEU A 736 -21.71 -13.84 17.64
CA LEU A 736 -20.73 -14.28 16.64
C LEU A 736 -19.41 -13.52 16.80
N ILE A 737 -19.47 -12.20 17.01
CA ILE A 737 -18.27 -11.38 17.26
C ILE A 737 -17.55 -11.85 18.52
N VAL A 738 -18.28 -12.08 19.62
CA VAL A 738 -17.70 -12.60 20.88
C VAL A 738 -17.03 -13.96 20.66
N ALA A 739 -17.69 -14.88 19.95
CA ALA A 739 -17.14 -16.19 19.59
C ALA A 739 -15.82 -16.08 18.80
N LEU A 740 -15.76 -15.25 17.76
CA LEU A 740 -14.55 -15.04 16.96
C LEU A 740 -13.41 -14.41 17.77
N LEU A 741 -13.74 -13.49 18.67
CA LEU A 741 -12.76 -12.85 19.56
C LEU A 741 -12.21 -13.82 20.60
N LEU A 742 -13.05 -14.71 21.14
CA LEU A 742 -12.62 -15.77 22.03
C LEU A 742 -11.64 -16.73 21.33
N ILE A 743 -11.93 -17.15 20.09
CA ILE A 743 -11.00 -17.96 19.27
C ILE A 743 -9.66 -17.24 19.11
N LEU A 744 -9.69 -15.96 18.75
CA LEU A 744 -8.45 -15.21 18.53
C LEU A 744 -7.66 -15.00 19.82
N ALA A 745 -8.34 -14.74 20.94
CA ALA A 745 -7.72 -14.61 22.26
C ALA A 745 -7.07 -15.93 22.72
N ALA A 746 -7.70 -17.06 22.40
CA ALA A 746 -7.16 -18.40 22.63
C ALA A 746 -5.93 -18.69 21.76
N ALA A 747 -6.02 -18.46 20.44
CA ALA A 747 -4.93 -18.69 19.49
C ALA A 747 -3.70 -17.83 19.78
N THR A 748 -3.92 -16.57 20.19
CA THR A 748 -2.84 -15.67 20.61
C THR A 748 -2.32 -15.97 22.02
N SER A 749 -2.89 -16.93 22.74
CA SER A 749 -2.60 -17.27 24.16
C SER A 749 -2.64 -16.06 25.10
N LEU A 750 -3.56 -15.12 24.82
CA LEU A 750 -3.92 -14.07 25.77
C LEU A 750 -4.71 -14.67 26.93
N ILE A 751 -5.54 -15.67 26.63
CA ILE A 751 -6.20 -16.53 27.60
C ILE A 751 -5.36 -17.82 27.74
N PRO A 752 -4.81 -18.15 28.92
CA PRO A 752 -3.90 -19.30 29.11
C PRO A 752 -4.63 -20.66 29.19
N ILE A 753 -5.36 -21.02 28.13
CA ILE A 753 -6.15 -22.27 28.00
C ILE A 753 -5.27 -23.54 28.05
N LYS A 754 -3.99 -23.41 27.70
CA LYS A 754 -3.04 -24.53 27.70
C LYS A 754 -2.76 -25.05 29.12
N TYR A 755 -2.75 -24.18 30.13
CA TYR A 755 -2.26 -24.52 31.47
C TYR A 755 -3.37 -24.84 32.46
N VAL A 756 -4.58 -24.27 32.29
CA VAL A 756 -5.68 -24.42 33.25
C VAL A 756 -6.85 -25.16 32.60
N VAL A 757 -7.19 -26.34 33.12
CA VAL A 757 -8.23 -27.22 32.56
C VAL A 757 -9.64 -26.67 32.80
N GLU A 758 -9.92 -26.08 33.96
CA GLU A 758 -11.22 -25.48 34.27
C GLU A 758 -11.57 -24.33 33.32
N LEU A 759 -10.58 -23.47 33.08
CA LEU A 759 -10.68 -22.35 32.14
C LEU A 759 -10.87 -22.84 30.70
N ARG A 760 -10.25 -23.97 30.32
CA ARG A 760 -10.47 -24.64 29.03
C ARG A 760 -11.90 -25.16 28.89
N ALA A 761 -12.43 -25.81 29.93
CA ALA A 761 -13.79 -26.30 29.95
C ALA A 761 -14.79 -25.14 29.82
N PHE A 762 -14.65 -24.10 30.65
CA PHE A 762 -15.48 -22.90 30.59
C PHE A 762 -15.42 -22.22 29.23
N TYR A 763 -14.22 -22.07 28.67
CA TYR A 763 -14.01 -21.52 27.32
C TYR A 763 -14.72 -22.34 26.24
N SER A 764 -14.61 -23.67 26.29
CA SER A 764 -15.26 -24.54 25.29
C SER A 764 -16.78 -24.46 25.34
N VAL A 765 -17.37 -24.46 26.54
CA VAL A 765 -18.82 -24.32 26.72
C VAL A 765 -19.30 -22.93 26.28
N ALA A 766 -18.59 -21.86 26.68
CA ALA A 766 -18.93 -20.50 26.28
C ALA A 766 -18.89 -20.31 24.76
N MET A 767 -17.89 -20.90 24.09
CA MET A 767 -17.75 -20.87 22.64
C MET A 767 -18.90 -21.61 21.93
N GLY A 768 -19.22 -22.82 22.40
CA GLY A 768 -20.31 -23.61 21.85
C GLY A 768 -21.68 -22.97 22.06
N LEU A 769 -21.91 -22.35 23.22
CA LEU A 769 -23.15 -21.65 23.53
C LEU A 769 -23.31 -20.39 22.67
N ALA A 770 -22.26 -19.58 22.52
CA ALA A 770 -22.30 -18.37 21.68
C ALA A 770 -22.63 -18.71 20.20
N LEU A 771 -21.95 -19.71 19.62
CA LEU A 771 -22.23 -20.13 18.24
C LEU A 771 -23.58 -20.83 18.11
N GLY A 772 -23.95 -21.69 19.06
CA GLY A 772 -25.23 -22.40 19.05
C GLY A 772 -26.41 -21.44 19.11
N VAL A 773 -26.38 -20.47 20.02
CA VAL A 773 -27.44 -19.46 20.14
C VAL A 773 -27.48 -18.57 18.89
N TYR A 774 -26.33 -18.16 18.36
CA TYR A 774 -26.27 -17.40 17.10
C TYR A 774 -26.92 -18.14 15.92
N ILE A 775 -26.47 -19.38 15.64
CA ILE A 775 -27.00 -20.18 14.52
C ILE A 775 -28.51 -20.40 14.70
N SER A 776 -28.93 -20.68 15.93
CA SER A 776 -30.33 -20.92 16.25
C SER A 776 -31.21 -19.68 16.02
N ALA A 777 -30.76 -18.49 16.40
CA ALA A 777 -31.52 -17.25 16.29
C ALA A 777 -31.54 -16.67 14.87
N GLU A 778 -30.45 -16.84 14.11
CA GLU A 778 -30.33 -16.27 12.76
C GLU A 778 -30.98 -17.15 11.68
N PHE A 779 -30.80 -18.47 11.75
CA PHE A 779 -31.21 -19.39 10.68
C PHE A 779 -32.47 -20.20 10.98
N PHE A 780 -32.81 -20.42 12.26
CA PHE A 780 -33.89 -21.33 12.66
C PHE A 780 -35.00 -20.64 13.47
N LEU A 781 -35.63 -19.61 12.91
CA LEU A 781 -36.74 -18.90 13.57
C LEU A 781 -37.91 -19.87 13.91
N GLN A 782 -38.44 -19.77 15.14
CA GLN A 782 -39.72 -20.35 15.64
C GLN A 782 -39.77 -21.79 16.18
N ALA A 783 -38.67 -22.43 16.58
CA ALA A 783 -38.73 -23.76 17.25
C ALA A 783 -37.82 -23.87 18.49
N ALA A 784 -38.38 -23.67 19.69
CA ALA A 784 -37.65 -23.71 20.97
C ALA A 784 -36.90 -25.03 21.22
N VAL A 785 -37.51 -26.17 20.87
CA VAL A 785 -36.90 -27.50 21.04
C VAL A 785 -35.71 -27.67 20.08
N LEU A 786 -35.81 -27.13 18.85
CA LEU A 786 -34.74 -27.18 17.86
C LEU A 786 -33.56 -26.28 18.28
N HIS A 787 -33.83 -25.10 18.84
CA HIS A 787 -32.79 -24.22 19.39
C HIS A 787 -31.97 -24.93 20.49
N ALA A 788 -32.64 -25.65 21.40
CA ALA A 788 -31.95 -26.39 22.45
C ALA A 788 -31.04 -27.49 21.88
N LEU A 789 -31.53 -28.25 20.89
CA LEU A 789 -30.75 -29.31 20.24
C LEU A 789 -29.54 -28.75 19.47
N ILE A 790 -29.70 -27.66 18.72
CA ILE A 790 -28.59 -27.02 17.99
C ILE A 790 -27.55 -26.43 18.95
N VAL A 791 -27.98 -25.87 20.09
CA VAL A 791 -27.03 -25.41 21.11
C VAL A 791 -26.24 -26.59 21.69
N VAL A 792 -26.91 -27.70 22.01
CA VAL A 792 -26.24 -28.91 22.51
C VAL A 792 -25.24 -29.47 21.50
N THR A 793 -25.59 -29.52 20.21
CA THR A 793 -24.66 -30.01 19.16
C THR A 793 -23.43 -29.13 19.03
N MET A 794 -23.59 -27.80 19.07
CA MET A 794 -22.47 -26.85 19.00
C MET A 794 -21.58 -26.87 20.26
N VAL A 795 -22.17 -27.07 21.45
CA VAL A 795 -21.41 -27.31 22.69
C VAL A 795 -20.62 -28.61 22.60
N CYS A 796 -21.22 -29.71 22.14
CA CYS A 796 -20.51 -30.98 21.97
C CYS A 796 -19.35 -30.85 20.95
N ALA A 797 -19.59 -30.20 19.81
CA ALA A 797 -18.58 -29.98 18.79
C ALA A 797 -17.40 -29.11 19.30
N SER A 798 -17.68 -28.01 20.00
CA SER A 798 -16.65 -27.13 20.56
C SER A 798 -15.82 -27.80 21.66
N VAL A 799 -16.45 -28.54 22.58
CA VAL A 799 -15.77 -29.35 23.60
C VAL A 799 -14.86 -30.39 22.94
N PHE A 800 -15.37 -31.10 21.93
CA PHE A 800 -14.58 -32.08 21.19
C PHE A 800 -13.32 -31.43 20.58
N VAL A 801 -13.48 -30.38 19.77
CA VAL A 801 -12.39 -29.67 19.06
C VAL A 801 -11.32 -29.11 20.00
N ILE A 802 -11.72 -28.52 21.13
CA ILE A 802 -10.77 -27.88 22.05
C ILE A 802 -9.99 -28.91 22.87
N PHE A 803 -10.65 -29.98 23.33
CA PHE A 803 -9.98 -31.04 24.10
C PHE A 803 -9.22 -32.04 23.24
N THR A 804 -9.47 -32.12 21.92
CA THR A 804 -8.59 -32.81 20.99
C THR A 804 -7.26 -32.08 20.79
N HIS A 805 -7.28 -30.75 20.62
CA HIS A 805 -6.06 -29.95 20.41
C HIS A 805 -5.26 -29.77 21.71
N PHE A 806 -5.94 -29.70 22.85
CA PHE A 806 -5.30 -29.70 24.17
C PHE A 806 -5.85 -30.86 25.01
N PRO A 807 -5.21 -32.04 24.98
CA PRO A 807 -5.66 -33.19 25.76
C PRO A 807 -5.46 -32.97 27.27
N SER A 808 -6.26 -33.68 28.06
CA SER A 808 -6.19 -33.78 29.52
C SER A 808 -6.36 -35.25 29.92
N ALA A 809 -5.96 -35.63 31.14
CA ALA A 809 -6.02 -37.02 31.58
C ALA A 809 -7.44 -37.62 31.57
N SER A 810 -8.48 -36.80 31.75
CA SER A 810 -9.88 -37.22 31.70
C SER A 810 -10.48 -37.17 30.29
N SER A 811 -9.94 -36.37 29.37
CA SER A 811 -10.53 -36.18 28.04
C SER A 811 -10.39 -37.40 27.13
N THR A 812 -9.31 -38.18 27.26
CA THR A 812 -9.08 -39.37 26.41
C THR A 812 -10.16 -40.44 26.59
N LYS A 813 -10.80 -40.53 27.77
CA LYS A 813 -11.91 -41.44 28.04
C LYS A 813 -13.28 -40.89 27.62
N LEU A 814 -13.46 -39.57 27.71
CA LEU A 814 -14.77 -38.93 27.56
C LEU A 814 -15.06 -38.50 26.11
N LEU A 815 -14.03 -38.15 25.33
CA LEU A 815 -14.19 -37.65 23.96
C LEU A 815 -14.90 -38.59 22.98
N PRO A 816 -14.63 -39.92 22.99
CA PRO A 816 -15.35 -40.85 22.12
C PRO A 816 -16.86 -40.84 22.37
N TRP A 817 -17.27 -40.71 23.63
CA TRP A 817 -18.69 -40.61 24.01
C TRP A 817 -19.30 -39.27 23.59
N VAL A 818 -18.55 -38.17 23.64
CA VAL A 818 -19.00 -36.86 23.12
C VAL A 818 -19.20 -36.93 21.60
N PHE A 819 -18.31 -37.60 20.88
CA PHE A 819 -18.46 -37.79 19.43
C PHE A 819 -19.65 -38.70 19.09
N ALA A 820 -19.84 -39.79 19.83
CA ALA A 820 -21.00 -40.67 19.66
C ALA A 820 -22.33 -39.91 19.89
N LEU A 821 -22.37 -39.05 20.91
CA LEU A 821 -23.51 -38.16 21.16
C LEU A 821 -23.74 -37.18 19.98
N LEU A 822 -22.68 -36.57 19.45
CA LEU A 822 -22.77 -35.68 18.28
C LEU A 822 -23.33 -36.40 17.04
N VAL A 823 -22.88 -37.63 16.77
CA VAL A 823 -23.39 -38.44 15.65
C VAL A 823 -24.85 -38.84 15.88
N ALA A 824 -25.24 -39.17 17.11
CA ALA A 824 -26.62 -39.53 17.46
C ALA A 824 -27.59 -38.34 17.34
N LEU A 825 -27.12 -37.11 17.61
CA LEU A 825 -27.95 -35.90 17.50
C LEU A 825 -28.32 -35.56 16.05
N PHE A 826 -27.52 -35.98 15.06
CA PHE A 826 -27.78 -35.71 13.64
C PHE A 826 -29.16 -36.24 13.15
N PRO A 827 -29.46 -37.55 13.18
CA PRO A 827 -30.76 -38.06 12.72
C PRO A 827 -31.93 -37.54 13.57
N VAL A 828 -31.71 -37.32 14.87
CA VAL A 828 -32.73 -36.78 15.79
C VAL A 828 -33.11 -35.36 15.41
N THR A 829 -32.13 -34.49 15.16
CA THR A 829 -32.38 -33.10 14.74
C THR A 829 -33.03 -33.01 13.35
N TYR A 830 -32.60 -33.83 12.40
CA TYR A 830 -33.15 -33.88 11.04
C TYR A 830 -34.62 -34.33 10.99
N LEU A 831 -35.00 -35.32 11.80
CA LEU A 831 -36.38 -35.82 11.86
C LEU A 831 -37.32 -34.88 12.62
N LEU A 832 -36.87 -34.31 13.74
CA LEU A 832 -37.67 -33.39 14.57
C LEU A 832 -38.01 -32.09 13.85
N GLU A 833 -37.08 -31.55 13.07
CA GLU A 833 -37.34 -30.37 12.23
C GLU A 833 -38.52 -30.60 11.28
N GLY A 834 -38.61 -31.81 10.71
CA GLY A 834 -39.74 -32.23 9.88
C GLY A 834 -41.07 -32.25 10.63
N GLN A 835 -41.10 -32.80 11.84
CA GLN A 835 -42.36 -33.00 12.57
C GLN A 835 -42.88 -31.73 13.27
N VAL A 836 -42.00 -30.88 13.80
CA VAL A 836 -42.39 -29.70 14.58
C VAL A 836 -43.06 -28.64 13.71
N ARG A 837 -42.58 -28.42 12.48
CA ARG A 837 -43.21 -27.45 11.55
C ARG A 837 -44.50 -27.98 10.94
N ILE A 838 -44.56 -29.26 10.58
CA ILE A 838 -45.80 -29.91 10.11
C ILE A 838 -46.91 -29.82 11.17
N LYS A 839 -46.57 -29.97 12.46
CA LYS A 839 -47.53 -29.90 13.57
C LYS A 839 -48.02 -28.48 13.87
N ASN A 840 -47.14 -27.46 13.78
CA ASN A 840 -47.55 -26.06 13.97
C ASN A 840 -48.47 -25.58 12.84
N ASP A 841 -48.17 -25.92 11.59
CA ASP A 841 -49.03 -25.55 10.46
C ASP A 841 -50.38 -26.30 10.49
N LEU A 842 -50.42 -27.58 10.87
CA LEU A 842 -51.70 -28.30 11.06
C LEU A 842 -52.52 -27.77 12.25
N GLY A 843 -51.87 -27.18 13.26
CA GLY A 843 -52.53 -26.66 14.47
C GLY A 843 -53.28 -25.35 14.24
N ASP A 844 -52.76 -24.47 13.37
CA ASP A 844 -53.37 -23.17 13.07
C ASP A 844 -54.42 -23.21 11.94
N ASN A 845 -54.45 -24.29 11.15
CA ASN A 845 -55.35 -24.46 9.99
C ASN A 845 -56.79 -24.92 10.35
N VAL A 846 -57.14 -25.06 11.64
CA VAL A 846 -58.50 -25.49 12.05
C VAL A 846 -59.48 -24.31 12.18
N ALA A 847 -59.03 -23.05 12.08
CA ALA A 847 -59.86 -21.92 12.48
C ALA A 847 -60.71 -21.25 11.37
N TRP A 848 -60.28 -21.07 10.10
CA TRP A 848 -61.09 -20.35 9.10
C TRP A 848 -60.77 -20.75 7.65
N GLY A 849 -61.78 -21.19 6.89
CA GLY A 849 -61.63 -21.77 5.55
C GLY A 849 -61.68 -20.83 4.34
N TRP A 850 -61.49 -21.47 3.17
CA TRP A 850 -61.69 -21.10 1.75
C TRP A 850 -60.50 -20.56 0.93
N GLU A 851 -60.08 -21.41 -0.02
CA GLU A 851 -59.61 -21.22 -1.42
C GLU A 851 -58.27 -20.54 -1.78
N ALA A 852 -57.50 -21.25 -2.63
CA ALA A 852 -56.32 -20.88 -3.45
C ALA A 852 -55.07 -20.32 -2.75
N ARG A 853 -55.19 -19.56 -1.67
CA ARG A 853 -54.04 -18.99 -0.92
C ARG A 853 -53.38 -20.00 0.03
N GLU A 854 -54.06 -21.10 0.34
CA GLU A 854 -53.54 -22.20 1.16
C GLU A 854 -52.50 -23.05 0.43
N GLU A 855 -52.64 -23.24 -0.90
CA GLU A 855 -51.66 -24.02 -1.67
C GLU A 855 -50.32 -23.30 -1.76
N ASP A 856 -50.31 -21.99 -2.06
CA ASP A 856 -49.09 -21.17 -2.05
C ASP A 856 -48.44 -21.09 -0.65
N LYS A 857 -49.26 -20.99 0.41
CA LYS A 857 -48.75 -21.05 1.80
C LYS A 857 -48.17 -22.41 2.15
N LYS A 858 -48.78 -23.50 1.69
CA LYS A 858 -48.32 -24.87 1.91
C LYS A 858 -47.05 -25.17 1.11
N VAL A 859 -46.95 -24.66 -0.12
CA VAL A 859 -45.75 -24.75 -0.95
C VAL A 859 -44.61 -23.92 -0.36
N THR A 860 -44.88 -22.68 0.08
CA THR A 860 -43.86 -21.84 0.75
C THR A 860 -43.41 -22.42 2.09
N ALA A 861 -44.31 -23.04 2.86
CA ALA A 861 -43.96 -23.78 4.07
C ALA A 861 -43.14 -25.04 3.79
N MET A 862 -43.50 -25.83 2.77
CA MET A 862 -42.71 -27.01 2.34
C MET A 862 -41.31 -26.59 1.88
N LEU A 863 -41.18 -25.53 1.08
CA LEU A 863 -39.89 -25.00 0.64
C LEU A 863 -39.06 -24.47 1.82
N ALA A 864 -39.69 -23.85 2.82
CA ALA A 864 -39.01 -23.40 4.03
C ALA A 864 -38.54 -24.57 4.92
N ILE A 865 -39.27 -25.68 4.95
CA ILE A 865 -38.88 -26.91 5.64
C ILE A 865 -37.70 -27.59 4.92
N GLU A 866 -37.75 -27.67 3.58
CA GLU A 866 -36.68 -28.26 2.79
C GLU A 866 -35.41 -27.39 2.81
N GLY A 867 -35.56 -26.07 2.78
CA GLY A 867 -34.46 -25.12 2.98
C GLY A 867 -33.80 -25.24 4.36
N ALA A 868 -34.58 -25.50 5.41
CA ALA A 868 -34.06 -25.64 6.76
C ALA A 868 -33.34 -27.00 6.95
N ARG A 869 -33.89 -28.10 6.42
CA ARG A 869 -33.24 -29.43 6.39
C ARG A 869 -31.92 -29.44 5.64
N THR A 870 -31.87 -28.78 4.49
CA THR A 870 -30.63 -28.64 3.70
C THR A 870 -29.59 -27.78 4.43
N SER A 871 -30.01 -26.74 5.15
CA SER A 871 -29.11 -25.94 6.01
C SER A 871 -28.55 -26.76 7.19
N LEU A 872 -29.36 -27.63 7.79
CA LEU A 872 -28.95 -28.52 8.87
C LEU A 872 -27.95 -29.58 8.40
N LEU A 873 -28.19 -30.19 7.22
CA LEU A 873 -27.21 -31.05 6.54
C LEU A 873 -25.88 -30.31 6.31
N GLY A 874 -25.93 -29.06 5.84
CA GLY A 874 -24.74 -28.21 5.67
C GLY A 874 -23.96 -27.99 6.97
N LEU A 875 -24.66 -27.71 8.08
CA LEU A 875 -24.04 -27.50 9.39
C LEU A 875 -23.28 -28.75 9.87
N TYR A 876 -23.91 -29.93 9.81
CA TYR A 876 -23.27 -31.18 10.24
C TYR A 876 -22.12 -31.58 9.32
N ALA A 877 -22.23 -31.38 8.01
CA ALA A 877 -21.11 -31.59 7.09
C ALA A 877 -19.89 -30.75 7.48
N ALA A 878 -20.08 -29.46 7.79
CA ALA A 878 -19.01 -28.57 8.21
C ALA A 878 -18.36 -29.03 9.54
N ILE A 879 -19.17 -29.45 10.52
CA ILE A 879 -18.65 -29.94 11.81
C ILE A 879 -17.83 -31.22 11.62
N PHE A 880 -18.33 -32.20 10.86
CA PHE A 880 -17.60 -33.45 10.63
C PHE A 880 -16.33 -33.23 9.80
N MET A 881 -16.35 -32.32 8.83
CA MET A 881 -15.15 -31.91 8.08
C MET A 881 -14.09 -31.30 9.00
N LEU A 882 -14.50 -30.41 9.91
CA LEU A 882 -13.61 -29.78 10.88
C LEU A 882 -12.96 -30.82 11.79
N ILE A 883 -13.75 -31.76 12.32
CA ILE A 883 -13.29 -32.85 13.18
C ILE A 883 -12.29 -33.75 12.43
N ALA A 884 -12.62 -34.16 11.21
CA ALA A 884 -11.76 -34.99 10.38
C ALA A 884 -10.39 -34.33 10.11
N LEU A 885 -10.40 -33.05 9.74
CA LEU A 885 -9.19 -32.27 9.51
C LEU A 885 -8.33 -32.17 10.78
N LEU A 886 -8.97 -31.87 11.91
CA LEU A 886 -8.27 -31.69 13.17
C LEU A 886 -7.60 -32.97 13.66
N ILE A 887 -8.31 -34.11 13.58
CA ILE A 887 -7.74 -35.41 13.92
C ILE A 887 -6.57 -35.74 13.01
N LYS A 888 -6.69 -35.49 11.69
CA LYS A 888 -5.60 -35.72 10.74
C LYS A 888 -4.37 -34.88 11.11
N PHE A 889 -4.55 -33.61 11.43
CA PHE A 889 -3.47 -32.70 11.81
C PHE A 889 -2.76 -33.17 13.08
N GLU A 890 -3.51 -33.49 14.15
CA GLU A 890 -2.90 -33.92 15.42
C GLU A 890 -2.25 -35.30 15.32
N LEU A 891 -2.83 -36.23 14.57
CA LEU A 891 -2.21 -37.53 14.37
C LEU A 891 -0.87 -37.40 13.61
N THR A 892 -0.78 -36.47 12.66
CA THR A 892 0.50 -36.16 11.99
C THR A 892 1.50 -35.40 12.88
N SER A 893 1.03 -34.55 13.80
CA SER A 893 1.89 -33.82 14.74
C SER A 893 2.56 -34.79 15.73
N LEU A 894 1.77 -35.68 16.32
CA LEU A 894 2.21 -36.72 17.26
C LEU A 894 3.21 -37.69 16.62
N LEU A 895 2.93 -38.15 15.39
CA LEU A 895 3.86 -39.02 14.65
C LEU A 895 5.21 -38.33 14.39
N ARG A 896 5.23 -37.02 14.09
CA ARG A 896 6.46 -36.27 13.86
C ARG A 896 7.29 -36.11 15.13
N GLU A 897 6.65 -35.78 16.25
CA GLU A 897 7.33 -35.60 17.54
C GLU A 897 8.00 -36.89 18.01
N LYS A 898 7.29 -38.03 17.92
CA LYS A 898 7.79 -39.34 18.32
C LYS A 898 8.92 -39.88 17.41
N VAL A 899 8.91 -39.54 16.12
CA VAL A 899 10.05 -39.84 15.21
C VAL A 899 11.29 -39.02 15.59
N SER A 900 11.11 -37.78 16.06
CA SER A 900 12.20 -36.92 16.55
C SER A 900 12.81 -37.43 17.86
N GLU A 901 11.98 -37.89 18.82
CA GLU A 901 12.47 -38.49 20.08
C GLU A 901 13.31 -39.75 19.86
N LYS A 902 12.90 -40.62 18.93
CA LYS A 902 13.63 -41.87 18.60
C LYS A 902 14.96 -41.62 17.87
N SER A 903 15.05 -40.51 17.14
CA SER A 903 16.29 -40.00 16.53
C SER A 903 17.27 -39.43 17.59
N GLY A 904 16.74 -38.81 18.65
CA GLY A 904 17.55 -38.30 19.77
C GLY A 904 18.16 -39.39 20.64
N GLN A 905 17.45 -40.51 20.86
CA GLN A 905 17.95 -41.65 21.66
C GLN A 905 19.06 -42.47 20.99
N SER A 906 19.29 -42.30 19.68
CA SER A 906 20.35 -43.02 18.94
C SER A 906 21.72 -42.32 18.98
N LYS A 907 21.87 -41.17 19.66
CA LYS A 907 23.13 -40.41 19.73
C LYS A 907 23.97 -40.65 20.98
N THR A 908 23.61 -41.59 21.85
CA THR A 908 24.34 -41.92 23.10
C THR A 908 25.12 -43.24 23.05
N GLN A 909 25.52 -43.71 21.87
CA GLN A 909 26.59 -44.72 21.73
C GLN A 909 27.63 -44.22 20.74
N GLY A 910 28.81 -43.88 21.27
CA GLY A 910 29.94 -43.40 20.50
C GLY A 910 30.73 -44.51 19.81
N GLY A 911 31.44 -44.12 18.75
CA GLY A 911 32.70 -44.73 18.32
C GLY A 911 32.62 -45.74 17.17
N ALA A 912 32.87 -45.27 15.95
CA ALA A 912 33.81 -45.83 14.96
C ALA A 912 33.37 -45.50 13.53
N SER A 913 34.16 -44.68 12.84
CA SER A 913 34.07 -44.47 11.41
C SER A 913 34.56 -45.70 10.65
N GLY A 914 33.90 -46.01 9.53
CA GLY A 914 34.49 -46.80 8.44
C GLY A 914 33.95 -48.22 8.34
N MET A 915 32.84 -48.39 7.61
CA MET A 915 32.62 -49.39 6.55
C MET A 915 31.16 -49.28 6.10
N PHE A 916 30.91 -49.09 4.80
CA PHE A 916 29.56 -49.09 4.23
C PHE A 916 28.85 -50.45 4.45
N PRO A 917 27.63 -50.51 5.01
CA PRO A 917 26.82 -51.71 4.94
C PRO A 917 25.67 -51.53 3.94
N THR A 918 25.83 -52.10 2.75
CA THR A 918 24.82 -52.25 1.70
C THR A 918 23.69 -53.24 2.04
N ARG A 919 23.54 -53.64 3.32
CA ARG A 919 22.56 -54.64 3.77
C ARG A 919 21.37 -54.12 4.58
N THR A 920 21.20 -52.80 4.71
CA THR A 920 20.05 -52.21 5.42
C THR A 920 18.81 -52.01 4.53
N ARG A 921 18.86 -52.26 3.22
CA ARG A 921 17.80 -51.87 2.28
C ARG A 921 16.48 -52.64 2.46
N LEU A 922 16.53 -53.92 2.80
CA LEU A 922 15.32 -54.74 3.06
C LEU A 922 14.73 -54.46 4.46
N MET A 923 15.59 -54.10 5.42
CA MET A 923 15.16 -53.70 6.77
C MET A 923 14.66 -52.26 6.84
N GLN A 924 15.15 -51.33 6.02
CA GLN A 924 14.72 -49.93 6.05
C GLN A 924 13.36 -49.74 5.36
N GLN A 925 13.07 -50.57 4.34
CA GLN A 925 11.75 -50.64 3.71
C GLN A 925 10.72 -51.41 4.56
N ARG A 926 11.15 -52.43 5.34
CA ARG A 926 10.35 -53.01 6.45
C ARG A 926 10.21 -52.07 7.64
N ARG A 927 11.17 -51.16 7.89
CA ARG A 927 11.11 -50.20 9.00
C ARG A 927 9.99 -49.18 8.80
N ALA A 928 9.80 -48.65 7.60
CA ALA A 928 8.72 -47.69 7.33
C ALA A 928 7.31 -48.29 7.58
N THR A 929 7.11 -49.58 7.27
CA THR A 929 5.85 -50.29 7.56
C THR A 929 5.74 -50.72 9.03
N SER A 930 6.86 -51.08 9.68
CA SER A 930 6.88 -51.46 11.10
C SER A 930 6.77 -50.28 12.06
N ILE A 931 7.18 -49.06 11.65
CA ILE A 931 7.10 -47.85 12.50
C ILE A 931 5.64 -47.44 12.71
N GLN A 932 4.77 -47.67 11.72
CA GLN A 932 3.35 -47.29 11.79
C GLN A 932 2.52 -48.34 12.53
N SER A 933 2.78 -49.65 12.35
CA SER A 933 2.11 -50.69 13.15
C SER A 933 2.47 -50.62 14.63
N PHE A 934 3.75 -50.35 14.96
CA PHE A 934 4.19 -50.15 16.34
C PHE A 934 3.72 -48.81 16.94
N ALA A 935 3.47 -47.80 16.10
CA ALA A 935 2.87 -46.54 16.55
C ALA A 935 1.39 -46.70 16.92
N ILE A 936 0.63 -47.53 16.20
CA ILE A 936 -0.77 -47.86 16.53
C ILE A 936 -0.83 -48.64 17.85
N GLU A 937 0.02 -49.66 17.99
CA GLU A 937 0.10 -50.49 19.21
C GLU A 937 0.53 -49.65 20.43
N LYS A 938 1.43 -48.68 20.25
CA LYS A 938 1.90 -47.78 21.32
C LYS A 938 0.99 -46.57 21.59
N MET A 939 0.22 -46.10 20.61
CA MET A 939 -0.86 -45.11 20.83
C MET A 939 -2.04 -45.74 21.60
N SER A 940 -2.18 -47.07 21.56
CA SER A 940 -3.10 -47.80 22.43
C SER A 940 -2.65 -47.80 23.89
N GLU A 941 -1.34 -47.83 24.17
CA GLU A 941 -0.77 -47.71 25.52
C GLU A 941 -1.02 -46.31 26.14
N GLU A 942 -1.05 -45.26 25.31
CA GLU A 942 -1.33 -43.87 25.73
C GLU A 942 -2.84 -43.52 25.75
N GLY A 943 -3.73 -44.47 25.44
CA GLY A 943 -5.19 -44.30 25.49
C GLY A 943 -5.80 -43.47 24.33
N ALA A 944 -5.09 -43.31 23.21
CA ALA A 944 -5.50 -42.51 22.05
C ALA A 944 -5.94 -43.33 20.82
N ALA A 945 -6.14 -44.64 20.97
CA ALA A 945 -6.49 -45.57 19.88
C ALA A 945 -7.80 -45.24 19.15
N TRP A 946 -8.70 -44.44 19.76
CA TRP A 946 -9.99 -44.06 19.16
C TRP A 946 -9.87 -42.96 18.08
N MET A 947 -8.77 -42.19 18.05
CA MET A 947 -8.63 -41.03 17.17
C MET A 947 -8.72 -41.38 15.67
N PRO A 948 -8.01 -42.41 15.14
CA PRO A 948 -8.12 -42.80 13.72
C PRO A 948 -9.53 -43.21 13.32
N ALA A 949 -10.20 -44.01 14.17
CA ALA A 949 -11.57 -44.50 13.93
C ALA A 949 -12.57 -43.34 13.85
N VAL A 950 -12.53 -42.41 14.81
CA VAL A 950 -13.40 -41.22 14.83
C VAL A 950 -13.14 -40.32 13.62
N GLY A 951 -11.87 -40.12 13.23
CA GLY A 951 -11.52 -39.37 12.04
C GLY A 951 -12.09 -39.99 10.76
N ASN A 952 -11.98 -41.31 10.61
CA ASN A 952 -12.52 -42.04 9.47
C ASN A 952 -14.05 -41.95 9.39
N VAL A 953 -14.75 -42.18 10.52
CA VAL A 953 -16.21 -42.04 10.58
C VAL A 953 -16.64 -40.62 10.20
N ALA A 954 -15.97 -39.58 10.74
CA ALA A 954 -16.26 -38.19 10.40
C ALA A 954 -16.05 -37.89 8.90
N THR A 955 -14.98 -38.40 8.28
CA THR A 955 -14.73 -38.20 6.83
C THR A 955 -15.78 -38.86 5.95
N ILE A 956 -16.20 -40.09 6.26
CA ILE A 956 -17.17 -40.84 5.47
C ILE A 956 -18.56 -40.19 5.60
N VAL A 957 -18.96 -39.85 6.83
CA VAL A 957 -20.24 -39.17 7.09
C VAL A 957 -20.26 -37.79 6.42
N CYS A 958 -19.18 -37.00 6.52
CA CYS A 958 -19.06 -35.72 5.82
C CYS A 958 -19.20 -35.88 4.30
N PHE A 959 -18.47 -36.83 3.70
CA PHE A 959 -18.53 -37.07 2.26
C PHE A 959 -19.93 -37.50 1.81
N ALA A 960 -20.60 -38.38 2.57
CA ALA A 960 -21.98 -38.79 2.29
C ALA A 960 -22.97 -37.62 2.37
N ILE A 961 -22.89 -36.77 3.39
CA ILE A 961 -23.75 -35.58 3.52
C ILE A 961 -23.49 -34.60 2.38
N CYS A 962 -22.23 -34.38 1.97
CA CYS A 962 -21.91 -33.52 0.84
C CYS A 962 -22.46 -34.03 -0.50
N LEU A 963 -22.52 -35.35 -0.71
CA LEU A 963 -23.17 -35.93 -1.89
C LEU A 963 -24.70 -35.69 -1.88
N ILE A 964 -25.34 -35.83 -0.71
CA ILE A 964 -26.77 -35.52 -0.53
C ILE A 964 -27.02 -34.03 -0.82
N LEU A 965 -26.18 -33.14 -0.30
CA LEU A 965 -26.25 -31.70 -0.57
C LEU A 965 -26.06 -31.37 -2.05
N ASN A 966 -25.18 -32.06 -2.76
CA ASN A 966 -24.99 -31.86 -4.21
C ASN A 966 -26.26 -32.18 -5.01
N ILE A 967 -27.01 -33.22 -4.59
CA ILE A 967 -28.28 -33.59 -5.20
C ILE A 967 -29.34 -32.50 -4.96
N HIS A 968 -29.48 -32.00 -3.73
CA HIS A 968 -30.51 -31.01 -3.40
C HIS A 968 -30.19 -29.59 -3.89
N ILE A 969 -28.93 -29.13 -3.86
CA ILE A 969 -28.56 -27.75 -4.19
C ILE A 969 -28.23 -27.58 -5.68
N SER A 970 -27.48 -28.52 -6.26
CA SER A 970 -26.93 -28.41 -7.62
C SER A 970 -27.57 -29.38 -8.61
N GLY A 971 -28.66 -30.06 -8.22
CA GLY A 971 -29.31 -31.07 -9.05
C GLY A 971 -28.41 -32.25 -9.40
N GLY A 972 -27.36 -32.53 -8.61
CA GLY A 972 -26.42 -33.62 -8.87
C GLY A 972 -25.28 -33.27 -9.84
N SER A 973 -24.90 -32.00 -9.96
CA SER A 973 -23.83 -31.53 -10.86
C SER A 973 -22.58 -32.43 -10.87
N SER A 974 -22.18 -32.83 -12.07
CA SER A 974 -21.01 -33.68 -12.34
C SER A 974 -19.68 -33.01 -12.07
N GLN A 975 -19.64 -31.67 -11.98
CA GLN A 975 -18.42 -30.91 -11.73
C GLN A 975 -18.10 -30.80 -10.23
N ALA A 976 -19.13 -30.90 -9.38
CA ALA A 976 -18.98 -30.77 -7.92
C ALA A 976 -18.12 -31.89 -7.32
N ILE A 977 -18.11 -33.08 -7.92
CA ILE A 977 -17.34 -34.22 -7.41
C ILE A 977 -15.83 -33.96 -7.36
N PHE A 978 -15.29 -33.12 -8.24
CA PHE A 978 -13.87 -32.74 -8.19
C PHE A 978 -13.51 -31.93 -6.96
N PHE A 979 -14.47 -31.20 -6.41
CA PHE A 979 -14.31 -30.44 -5.17
C PHE A 979 -14.60 -31.31 -3.94
N LEU A 980 -15.51 -32.29 -4.04
CA LEU A 980 -15.90 -33.15 -2.93
C LEU A 980 -14.97 -34.34 -2.70
N ALA A 981 -14.51 -35.02 -3.75
CA ALA A 981 -13.69 -36.22 -3.63
C ALA A 981 -12.36 -36.01 -2.86
N PRO A 982 -11.68 -34.84 -2.93
CA PRO A 982 -10.51 -34.56 -2.09
C PRO A 982 -10.74 -34.68 -0.58
N ILE A 983 -11.99 -34.61 -0.08
CA ILE A 983 -12.31 -34.84 1.35
C ILE A 983 -11.82 -36.22 1.80
N LEU A 984 -11.83 -37.22 0.91
CA LEU A 984 -11.37 -38.59 1.22
C LEU A 984 -9.85 -38.68 1.47
N LEU A 985 -9.06 -37.64 1.16
CA LEU A 985 -7.64 -37.58 1.53
C LEU A 985 -7.39 -37.49 3.04
N LEU A 986 -8.45 -37.23 3.82
CA LEU A 986 -8.44 -37.14 5.27
C LEU A 986 -8.56 -38.50 5.96
N LEU A 987 -8.81 -39.58 5.20
CA LEU A 987 -8.83 -40.94 5.74
C LEU A 987 -7.48 -41.30 6.40
N ASN A 988 -7.57 -42.00 7.51
CA ASN A 988 -6.48 -42.48 8.35
C ASN A 988 -6.39 -44.01 8.28
N GLN A 989 -5.17 -44.52 8.47
CA GLN A 989 -4.96 -45.94 8.69
C GLN A 989 -5.49 -46.31 10.07
N ASP A 990 -6.30 -47.37 10.13
CA ASP A 990 -6.98 -47.82 11.34
C ASP A 990 -6.98 -49.36 11.39
N SER A 991 -6.97 -49.94 12.59
CA SER A 991 -6.95 -51.40 12.78
C SER A 991 -8.28 -52.04 12.41
N ASP A 992 -9.38 -51.32 12.59
CA ASP A 992 -10.73 -51.90 12.59
C ASP A 992 -11.46 -51.71 11.25
N LEU A 993 -11.39 -50.51 10.65
CA LEU A 993 -12.12 -50.16 9.41
C LEU A 993 -11.28 -50.26 8.12
N LEU A 994 -10.00 -49.91 8.17
CA LEU A 994 -9.13 -49.74 6.98
C LEU A 994 -7.74 -50.36 7.21
N SER A 995 -7.71 -51.62 7.66
CA SER A 995 -6.48 -52.33 8.03
C SER A 995 -5.46 -52.50 6.89
N GLY A 996 -5.92 -52.46 5.63
CA GLY A 996 -5.09 -52.55 4.43
C GLY A 996 -4.62 -51.20 3.84
N PHE A 997 -5.05 -50.06 4.39
CA PHE A 997 -4.83 -48.72 3.82
C PHE A 997 -3.59 -48.05 4.42
N GLY A 998 -2.59 -47.71 3.60
CA GLY A 998 -1.36 -47.02 4.05
C GLY A 998 -1.11 -45.68 3.33
N ASP A 999 -0.11 -44.91 3.77
CA ASP A 999 0.24 -43.60 3.17
C ASP A 999 0.52 -43.65 1.65
N LYS A 1000 0.92 -44.83 1.14
CA LYS A 1000 1.17 -45.05 -0.30
C LYS A 1000 -0.10 -45.08 -1.13
N GLN A 1001 -1.24 -45.37 -0.53
CA GLN A 1001 -2.54 -45.55 -1.21
C GLN A 1001 -3.46 -44.33 -1.03
N ARG A 1002 -2.93 -43.22 -0.50
CA ARG A 1002 -3.69 -42.02 -0.11
C ARG A 1002 -4.60 -41.46 -1.22
N TYR A 1003 -4.16 -41.51 -2.47
CA TYR A 1003 -4.91 -40.96 -3.61
C TYR A 1003 -5.96 -41.92 -4.19
N PHE A 1004 -5.94 -43.20 -3.81
CA PHE A 1004 -6.84 -44.23 -4.37
C PHE A 1004 -8.32 -43.95 -4.07
N PRO A 1005 -8.75 -43.60 -2.84
CA PRO A 1005 -10.17 -43.34 -2.58
C PRO A 1005 -10.72 -42.15 -3.37
N VAL A 1006 -9.89 -41.14 -3.63
CA VAL A 1006 -10.26 -39.94 -4.40
C VAL A 1006 -10.51 -40.30 -5.86
N THR A 1007 -9.57 -41.01 -6.48
CA THR A 1007 -9.65 -41.37 -7.90
C THR A 1007 -10.78 -42.38 -8.14
N LEU A 1008 -10.96 -43.32 -7.20
CA LEU A 1008 -12.07 -44.26 -7.18
C LEU A 1008 -13.39 -43.49 -7.10
N ALA A 1009 -13.59 -42.62 -6.10
CA ALA A 1009 -14.84 -41.89 -5.90
C ALA A 1009 -15.24 -41.02 -7.10
N ILE A 1010 -14.29 -40.32 -7.72
CA ILE A 1010 -14.53 -39.52 -8.94
C ILE A 1010 -14.98 -40.44 -10.09
N SER A 1011 -14.24 -41.53 -10.32
CA SER A 1011 -14.56 -42.46 -11.42
C SER A 1011 -15.92 -43.16 -11.22
N THR A 1012 -16.24 -43.59 -10.00
CA THR A 1012 -17.51 -44.27 -9.69
C THR A 1012 -18.69 -43.31 -9.72
N TYR A 1013 -18.53 -42.08 -9.22
CA TYR A 1013 -19.59 -41.07 -9.26
C TYR A 1013 -19.95 -40.67 -10.69
N LEU A 1014 -18.94 -40.40 -11.52
CA LEU A 1014 -19.16 -40.04 -12.93
C LEU A 1014 -19.74 -41.21 -13.74
N ALA A 1015 -19.32 -42.44 -13.46
CA ALA A 1015 -19.89 -43.64 -14.08
C ALA A 1015 -21.36 -43.83 -13.68
N LEU A 1016 -21.69 -43.75 -12.39
CA LEU A 1016 -23.07 -43.86 -11.90
C LEU A 1016 -23.96 -42.71 -12.39
N SER A 1017 -23.44 -41.48 -12.41
CA SER A 1017 -24.14 -40.32 -12.97
C SER A 1017 -24.38 -40.48 -14.47
N SER A 1018 -23.41 -41.01 -15.22
CA SER A 1018 -23.60 -41.29 -16.65
C SER A 1018 -24.64 -42.39 -16.91
N LEU A 1019 -24.69 -43.42 -16.07
CA LEU A 1019 -25.72 -44.46 -16.14
C LEU A 1019 -27.10 -43.90 -15.79
N TYR A 1020 -27.18 -43.02 -14.77
CA TYR A 1020 -28.41 -42.36 -14.38
C TYR A 1020 -28.94 -41.44 -15.49
N VAL A 1021 -28.10 -40.63 -16.13
CA VAL A 1021 -28.51 -39.75 -17.24
C VAL A 1021 -28.95 -40.54 -18.46
N VAL A 1022 -28.22 -41.63 -18.80
CA VAL A 1022 -28.65 -42.52 -19.89
C VAL A 1022 -29.97 -43.21 -19.56
N TRP A 1023 -30.17 -43.60 -18.30
CA TRP A 1023 -31.44 -44.18 -17.83
C TRP A 1023 -32.59 -43.18 -17.87
N GLU A 1024 -32.38 -41.96 -17.35
CA GLU A 1024 -33.38 -40.90 -17.33
C GLU A 1024 -33.82 -40.52 -18.74
N GLU A 1025 -32.89 -40.37 -19.67
CA GLU A 1025 -33.21 -40.05 -21.07
C GLU A 1025 -34.00 -41.18 -21.75
N VAL A 1026 -33.69 -42.46 -21.44
CA VAL A 1026 -34.37 -43.64 -22.01
C VAL A 1026 -35.80 -43.81 -21.47
N TRP A 1027 -36.05 -43.46 -20.21
CA TRP A 1027 -37.36 -43.69 -19.57
C TRP A 1027 -38.26 -42.47 -19.49
N PHE A 1028 -37.69 -41.27 -19.36
CA PHE A 1028 -38.42 -40.02 -19.16
C PHE A 1028 -38.18 -38.97 -20.26
N GLY A 1029 -37.19 -39.17 -21.16
CA GLY A 1029 -36.90 -38.28 -22.29
C GLY A 1029 -37.97 -38.25 -23.40
N GLY A 1030 -38.95 -39.16 -23.32
CA GLY A 1030 -40.06 -39.26 -24.28
C GLY A 1030 -41.17 -38.22 -24.07
N ASN A 1031 -40.91 -36.94 -24.39
CA ASN A 1031 -42.00 -36.00 -24.70
C ASN A 1031 -41.79 -35.18 -25.98
N ALA A 1032 -40.91 -35.65 -26.87
CA ALA A 1032 -40.87 -35.22 -28.27
C ALA A 1032 -41.33 -36.40 -29.13
N GLY A 1033 -42.44 -36.21 -29.84
CA GLY A 1033 -43.25 -37.28 -30.42
C GLY A 1033 -42.55 -38.29 -31.33
N TRP A 1034 -43.24 -39.44 -31.41
CA TRP A 1034 -43.14 -40.59 -32.34
C TRP A 1034 -42.43 -41.86 -31.84
N GLY A 1035 -43.28 -42.86 -31.54
CA GLY A 1035 -43.09 -44.23 -32.04
C GLY A 1035 -42.25 -45.18 -31.19
N VAL A 1036 -42.92 -46.07 -30.47
CA VAL A 1036 -42.36 -47.35 -30.00
C VAL A 1036 -42.10 -48.22 -31.25
N GLU A 1037 -40.97 -48.01 -31.91
CA GLU A 1037 -40.38 -48.97 -32.83
C GLU A 1037 -39.07 -49.46 -32.20
N ILE A 1038 -38.91 -50.79 -32.15
CA ILE A 1038 -37.69 -51.46 -31.72
C ILE A 1038 -36.57 -51.01 -32.68
N GLY A 1039 -35.80 -50.01 -32.26
CA GLY A 1039 -34.74 -49.39 -33.08
C GLY A 1039 -34.73 -47.86 -33.18
N GLY A 1040 -35.49 -47.12 -32.36
CA GLY A 1040 -35.50 -45.66 -32.37
C GLY A 1040 -34.16 -44.96 -32.02
N ARG A 1041 -34.09 -43.65 -32.31
CA ARG A 1041 -32.97 -42.73 -32.02
C ARG A 1041 -32.48 -42.81 -30.56
N GLU A 1042 -33.37 -43.12 -29.64
CA GLU A 1042 -33.12 -43.28 -28.20
C GLU A 1042 -32.36 -44.58 -27.87
N TRP A 1043 -32.66 -45.70 -28.55
CA TRP A 1043 -31.90 -46.95 -28.40
C TRP A 1043 -30.49 -46.81 -28.98
N PHE A 1044 -30.35 -46.14 -30.13
CA PHE A 1044 -29.03 -45.83 -30.68
C PHE A 1044 -28.23 -44.91 -29.75
N PHE A 1045 -28.87 -43.89 -29.15
CA PHE A 1045 -28.27 -43.03 -28.14
C PHE A 1045 -27.80 -43.82 -26.90
N ALA A 1046 -28.64 -44.73 -26.38
CA ALA A 1046 -28.32 -45.57 -25.22
C ALA A 1046 -27.16 -46.53 -25.53
N VAL A 1047 -27.22 -47.29 -26.62
CA VAL A 1047 -26.18 -48.25 -27.01
C VAL A 1047 -24.86 -47.53 -27.31
N LYS A 1048 -24.90 -46.39 -28.02
CA LYS A 1048 -23.70 -45.59 -28.31
C LYS A 1048 -23.03 -45.10 -27.03
N ASN A 1049 -23.76 -44.42 -26.14
CA ASN A 1049 -23.17 -43.83 -24.94
C ASN A 1049 -22.78 -44.90 -23.90
N LEU A 1050 -23.49 -46.03 -23.82
CA LEU A 1050 -23.14 -47.16 -22.94
C LEU A 1050 -21.88 -47.89 -23.45
N ALA A 1051 -21.73 -48.07 -24.76
CA ALA A 1051 -20.50 -48.60 -25.35
C ALA A 1051 -19.30 -47.66 -25.12
N LEU A 1052 -19.48 -46.35 -25.26
CA LEU A 1052 -18.43 -45.35 -25.01
C LEU A 1052 -18.06 -45.26 -23.52
N LEU A 1053 -19.03 -45.45 -22.60
CA LEU A 1053 -18.76 -45.56 -21.17
C LEU A 1053 -17.87 -46.78 -20.86
N ILE A 1054 -18.20 -47.95 -21.41
CA ILE A 1054 -17.39 -49.17 -21.27
C ILE A 1054 -15.96 -48.95 -21.81
N LEU A 1055 -15.83 -48.22 -22.93
CA LEU A 1055 -14.54 -47.91 -23.55
C LEU A 1055 -13.60 -47.09 -22.64
N THR A 1056 -14.15 -46.28 -21.72
CA THR A 1056 -13.35 -45.49 -20.77
C THR A 1056 -12.88 -46.29 -19.55
N ALA A 1057 -13.55 -47.38 -19.18
CA ALA A 1057 -13.28 -48.14 -17.96
C ALA A 1057 -11.83 -48.70 -17.83
N PRO A 1058 -11.19 -49.24 -18.89
CA PRO A 1058 -9.84 -49.81 -18.79
C PRO A 1058 -8.79 -48.80 -18.28
N GLY A 1059 -8.84 -47.54 -18.72
CA GLY A 1059 -7.89 -46.50 -18.30
C GLY A 1059 -7.99 -46.18 -16.80
N HIS A 1060 -9.21 -46.09 -16.28
CA HIS A 1060 -9.47 -45.84 -14.85
C HIS A 1060 -9.08 -47.05 -13.99
N ILE A 1061 -9.34 -48.28 -14.44
CA ILE A 1061 -9.00 -49.51 -13.71
C ILE A 1061 -7.47 -49.68 -13.60
N ILE A 1062 -6.74 -49.50 -14.72
CA ILE A 1062 -5.28 -49.62 -14.73
C ILE A 1062 -4.64 -48.57 -13.83
N PHE A 1063 -5.12 -47.32 -13.88
CA PHE A 1063 -4.63 -46.25 -13.03
C PHE A 1063 -4.94 -46.50 -11.54
N ASN A 1064 -6.17 -46.89 -11.18
CA ASN A 1064 -6.53 -47.20 -9.80
C ASN A 1064 -5.73 -48.39 -9.26
N ARG A 1065 -5.44 -49.40 -10.08
CA ARG A 1065 -4.54 -50.51 -9.72
C ARG A 1065 -3.10 -50.04 -9.51
N TYR A 1066 -2.63 -49.10 -10.33
CA TYR A 1066 -1.31 -48.48 -10.17
C TYR A 1066 -1.20 -47.70 -8.85
N VAL A 1067 -2.19 -46.87 -8.53
CA VAL A 1067 -2.25 -46.11 -7.26
C VAL A 1067 -2.36 -47.03 -6.05
N TRP A 1068 -3.11 -48.14 -6.13
CA TRP A 1068 -3.27 -49.10 -5.03
C TRP A 1068 -2.00 -49.92 -4.76
N SER A 1069 -1.35 -50.42 -5.81
CA SER A 1069 -0.25 -51.38 -5.66
C SER A 1069 1.11 -50.73 -5.52
N TYR A 1070 1.34 -49.49 -5.99
CA TYR A 1070 2.59 -48.68 -5.95
C TYR A 1070 3.91 -49.41 -6.30
N SER A 1071 3.84 -50.70 -6.66
CA SER A 1071 4.94 -51.68 -6.59
C SER A 1071 5.22 -52.33 -7.94
N THR A 1072 4.51 -51.95 -9.01
CA THR A 1072 4.89 -52.34 -10.37
C THR A 1072 6.08 -51.49 -10.81
N LYS A 1073 7.27 -52.03 -10.57
CA LYS A 1073 8.59 -51.46 -10.89
C LYS A 1073 8.91 -51.39 -12.39
N ASN A 1074 7.98 -51.72 -13.28
CA ASN A 1074 8.26 -51.80 -14.71
C ASN A 1074 7.64 -50.63 -15.47
N SER A 1075 8.42 -50.04 -16.37
CA SER A 1075 7.99 -49.04 -17.35
C SER A 1075 7.14 -49.71 -18.43
N ASP A 1076 6.02 -50.32 -18.05
CA ASP A 1076 5.14 -50.93 -19.03
C ASP A 1076 4.45 -49.81 -19.83
N PRO A 1077 4.49 -49.84 -21.18
CA PRO A 1077 3.80 -48.87 -22.03
C PRO A 1077 2.27 -49.07 -22.07
N SER A 1078 1.75 -50.02 -21.29
CA SER A 1078 0.33 -50.36 -21.20
C SER A 1078 -0.64 -49.19 -20.93
N PRO A 1079 -0.34 -48.15 -20.11
CA PRO A 1079 -1.27 -47.04 -19.93
C PRO A 1079 -1.40 -46.17 -21.20
N MET A 1080 -0.38 -46.07 -22.04
CA MET A 1080 -0.46 -45.30 -23.29
C MET A 1080 -1.38 -45.95 -24.32
N LEU A 1081 -1.62 -47.27 -24.20
CA LEU A 1081 -2.54 -48.02 -25.07
C LEU A 1081 -4.01 -47.68 -24.80
N THR A 1082 -4.33 -47.08 -23.65
CA THR A 1082 -5.69 -46.65 -23.29
C THR A 1082 -6.03 -45.21 -23.71
N LEU A 1083 -5.05 -44.47 -24.20
CA LEU A 1083 -5.20 -43.07 -24.63
C LEU A 1083 -6.08 -42.92 -25.89
N PRO A 1084 -5.96 -43.75 -26.94
CA PRO A 1084 -6.85 -43.69 -28.10
C PRO A 1084 -8.30 -44.03 -27.77
N LEU A 1085 -8.51 -45.00 -26.87
CA LEU A 1085 -9.82 -45.40 -26.37
C LEU A 1085 -10.49 -44.25 -25.59
N SER A 1086 -9.74 -43.59 -24.71
CA SER A 1086 -10.24 -42.44 -23.96
C SER A 1086 -10.50 -41.22 -24.86
N PHE A 1087 -9.68 -41.01 -25.90
CA PHE A 1087 -9.86 -39.95 -26.88
C PHE A 1087 -11.11 -40.15 -27.75
N ALA A 1088 -11.39 -41.39 -28.17
CA ALA A 1088 -12.61 -41.72 -28.90
C ALA A 1088 -13.87 -41.40 -28.08
N ALA A 1089 -13.84 -41.64 -26.77
CA ALA A 1089 -14.92 -41.24 -25.87
C ALA A 1089 -15.06 -39.70 -25.77
N VAL A 1090 -13.97 -38.92 -25.74
CA VAL A 1090 -14.08 -37.45 -25.66
C VAL A 1090 -14.76 -36.85 -26.90
N VAL A 1091 -14.48 -37.38 -28.08
CA VAL A 1091 -14.93 -36.82 -29.37
C VAL A 1091 -16.34 -37.27 -29.75
N ILE A 1092 -16.71 -38.52 -29.46
CA ILE A 1092 -17.93 -39.16 -30.02
C ILE A 1092 -19.13 -39.08 -29.05
N THR A 1093 -18.92 -38.89 -27.74
CA THR A 1093 -20.02 -38.93 -26.76
C THR A 1093 -20.88 -37.68 -26.78
N ASP A 1094 -22.20 -37.88 -26.61
CA ASP A 1094 -23.16 -36.79 -26.41
C ASP A 1094 -23.29 -36.42 -24.91
N VAL A 1095 -22.95 -37.35 -24.02
CA VAL A 1095 -23.08 -37.20 -22.56
C VAL A 1095 -21.85 -36.53 -21.97
N PHE A 1096 -22.04 -35.38 -21.31
CA PHE A 1096 -20.96 -34.57 -20.72
C PHE A 1096 -20.10 -35.35 -19.70
N GLN A 1097 -20.73 -36.22 -18.90
CA GLN A 1097 -20.06 -37.06 -17.90
C GLN A 1097 -19.05 -38.02 -18.54
N VAL A 1098 -19.42 -38.64 -19.67
CA VAL A 1098 -18.55 -39.60 -20.37
C VAL A 1098 -17.38 -38.87 -21.05
N ARG A 1099 -17.61 -37.68 -21.61
CA ARG A 1099 -16.54 -36.80 -22.13
C ARG A 1099 -15.51 -36.47 -21.06
N LEU A 1100 -15.98 -36.11 -19.88
CA LEU A 1100 -15.14 -35.73 -18.75
C LEU A 1100 -14.41 -36.94 -18.15
N LEU A 1101 -15.03 -38.12 -18.13
CA LEU A 1101 -14.39 -39.40 -17.79
C LEU A 1101 -13.29 -39.78 -18.81
N GLY A 1102 -13.51 -39.50 -20.10
CA GLY A 1102 -12.51 -39.66 -21.16
C GLY A 1102 -11.30 -38.72 -21.03
N VAL A 1103 -11.53 -37.43 -20.72
CA VAL A 1103 -10.44 -36.47 -20.43
C VAL A 1103 -9.62 -36.93 -19.23
N LEU A 1104 -10.26 -37.38 -18.16
CA LEU A 1104 -9.56 -37.93 -16.99
C LEU A 1104 -8.75 -39.17 -17.34
N GLY A 1105 -9.26 -40.06 -18.20
CA GLY A 1105 -8.52 -41.23 -18.67
C GLY A 1105 -7.22 -40.85 -19.39
N ILE A 1106 -7.23 -39.79 -20.19
CA ILE A 1106 -6.02 -39.22 -20.84
C ILE A 1106 -5.05 -38.68 -19.79
N VAL A 1107 -5.54 -37.87 -18.85
CA VAL A 1107 -4.72 -37.29 -17.77
C VAL A 1107 -4.07 -38.37 -16.91
N TYR A 1108 -4.82 -39.41 -16.51
CA TYR A 1108 -4.33 -40.53 -15.73
C TYR A 1108 -3.24 -41.30 -16.45
N SER A 1109 -3.42 -41.56 -17.75
CA SER A 1109 -2.43 -42.24 -18.58
C SER A 1109 -1.11 -41.45 -18.70
N VAL A 1110 -1.21 -40.13 -18.92
CA VAL A 1110 -0.04 -39.23 -19.01
C VAL A 1110 0.64 -39.06 -17.66
N ALA A 1111 -0.12 -38.84 -16.58
CA ALA A 1111 0.41 -38.69 -15.23
C ALA A 1111 1.16 -39.95 -14.77
N GLN A 1112 0.58 -41.13 -15.00
CA GLN A 1112 1.23 -42.40 -14.71
C GLN A 1112 2.54 -42.58 -15.49
N TYR A 1113 2.57 -42.20 -16.78
CA TYR A 1113 3.79 -42.24 -17.60
C TYR A 1113 4.88 -41.27 -17.11
N VAL A 1114 4.52 -40.02 -16.78
CA VAL A 1114 5.49 -39.02 -16.30
C VAL A 1114 6.07 -39.41 -14.93
N ILE A 1115 5.22 -39.88 -14.00
CA ILE A 1115 5.65 -40.26 -12.65
C ILE A 1115 6.56 -41.50 -12.71
N SER A 1116 6.18 -42.52 -13.47
CA SER A 1116 7.01 -43.72 -13.66
C SER A 1116 8.36 -43.38 -14.29
N ARG A 1117 8.39 -42.49 -15.31
CA ARG A 1117 9.63 -42.02 -15.93
C ARG A 1117 10.51 -41.21 -14.99
N GLN A 1118 9.94 -40.31 -14.18
CA GLN A 1118 10.69 -39.54 -13.17
C GLN A 1118 11.28 -40.46 -12.09
N GLN A 1119 10.53 -41.46 -11.64
CA GLN A 1119 11.02 -42.45 -10.67
C GLN A 1119 12.15 -43.29 -11.27
N HIS A 1120 12.04 -43.68 -12.54
CA HIS A 1120 13.09 -44.38 -13.28
C HIS A 1120 14.37 -43.52 -13.37
N ILE A 1121 14.27 -42.24 -13.74
CA ILE A 1121 15.41 -41.31 -13.83
C ILE A 1121 16.03 -41.03 -12.45
N LYS A 1122 15.22 -40.83 -11.41
CA LYS A 1122 15.73 -40.67 -10.04
C LYS A 1122 16.38 -41.95 -9.52
N GLY A 1123 15.86 -43.12 -9.89
CA GLY A 1123 16.46 -44.42 -9.60
C GLY A 1123 17.81 -44.61 -10.29
N LEU A 1124 17.90 -44.23 -11.57
CA LEU A 1124 19.15 -44.26 -12.36
C LEU A 1124 20.23 -43.28 -11.86
N ARG A 1125 19.85 -42.18 -11.18
CA ARG A 1125 20.81 -41.27 -10.52
C ARG A 1125 21.36 -41.82 -9.18
N TYR A 1126 20.74 -42.87 -8.65
CA TYR A 1126 21.08 -43.48 -7.37
C TYR A 1126 21.81 -44.83 -7.53
N ILE A 1127 21.78 -45.41 -8.73
CA ILE A 1127 22.67 -46.48 -9.20
C ILE A 1127 23.92 -45.80 -9.73
#